data_AF-A0A061RC03-F1
#
_entry.id   AF-A0A061RC03-F1
#
_cell.length_a   1.000
_cell.length_b   1.000
_cell.length_c   1.000
_cell.angle_alpha   90.00
_cell.angle_beta   90.00
_cell.angle_gamma   90.00
#
_symmetry.space_group_name_H-M   'P 1'
#
loop_
_entity.id
_entity.type
_entity.pdbx_description
1 polymer ?
#
loop_
_entity_poly.entity_id
_entity_poly.type
_entity_poly.pdbx_seq_one_letter_code
_entity_poly.pdbx_strand_id
1 'polypeptide(L)'
;MQRIIDAARATPKGAKKDTAAAMPKGYCPPAVEAAWYDWWESSGFFKPDMDSGKPSFVIVIPPPNVTGTLHLGHALTNAIQDTIVRWRRMSGYNTLWVPGTDHAGIATQTVVEKKLQRERGISRHDLGRERFLEEVYKWVDEYGGRICGQLRRIGSSVDWDRQVFTMDGSRSEAVLEAFVRMYDQGKIYRDNRLVNWCCTLKTAVSDIEVDYIDVPTRTLMSVPGYKDPVEFGVLQSFAYPLADGAEGEVVVATTRIETMLGDTAVAIHPDDARYAHLHGKHVVHPVNGRKIPIVCDAELVDMSFGTGCVKITPAHDPNDFATGKRHGLEFINVFDDDGRINANGGPFEGQRRFEARRTVTEFLKEKGLFRGTEPNPMRLGLCSRSKDVIEPMLKPQWWVDCKQMAADGCAAVRDGRMKILPKEFEATWFRWLENIRDWCVSRQLWWGHRIPAYYCQLDGDASLPGTTTEDMSRWVVGRSPEEARRRAEEKFPGREVTLLQDEDVLDTWFSSGLFPFSVFCWPNNTADLAKFFPTSLLETGHDILFFWVARMVMMSMALTGEVPFKEVYLHSMVRDAHGRKMSKSLGNVIDPIHVIEGISLEGLHETLEGGNLDQKEIKRAREGQKADFPDGIEECGTDALRFALCSYTSQARDINLDIKRVVAYRHWCNKLWNAIKFAMLNLDEAFSPKLPAELPVAELSAPCRWIISRLNAAVRATAEAMEGYDFSGATTAIYSFWQYEVCDVFIELMKPVMARGSEAEKDATRNALWLCLDRGLRLLHPFMPFVTEELWQRLPQPRGAPAPPSVMLAEYPAPADGWDAPALEADMAYALDVVGKVRGLRADYNLAAKQRPQLFIACSDPRRRAVLAGLAGEVATLGSCSAAECLAEGAAAPASCGVKICDEATTVYLLLQGVLDPKLELGKLEKKKADIEGKREALAKKMAMPSYAEKTPAKMKEADQSTLEKLAAELSAAEAAMEGFRNMIA
;
A
#
# COMPACT_ATOMS: atom_id res chain seq x y z
N MET A 1 28.77 20.84 3.84
CA MET A 1 27.71 19.87 4.16
C MET A 1 28.29 18.59 4.74
N GLN A 2 29.22 17.93 4.05
CA GLN A 2 29.82 16.67 4.50
C GLN A 2 30.29 16.67 5.97
N ARG A 3 31.04 17.69 6.41
CA ARG A 3 31.47 17.82 7.81
C ARG A 3 30.33 17.77 8.85
N ILE A 4 29.14 18.27 8.52
CA ILE A 4 27.97 18.26 9.42
C ILE A 4 27.40 16.84 9.51
N ILE A 5 27.35 16.13 8.37
CA ILE A 5 26.93 14.73 8.31
C ILE A 5 27.91 13.87 9.11
N ASP A 6 29.21 14.05 8.89
CA ASP A 6 30.26 13.30 9.58
C ASP A 6 30.21 13.54 11.09
N ALA A 7 30.00 14.79 11.53
CA ALA A 7 29.83 15.12 12.94
C ALA A 7 28.58 14.47 13.55
N ALA A 8 27.44 14.49 12.84
CA ALA A 8 26.22 13.85 13.32
C ALA A 8 26.38 12.32 13.44
N ARG A 9 27.04 11.71 12.45
CA ARG A 9 27.35 10.26 12.42
C ARG A 9 28.45 9.84 13.41
N ALA A 10 29.25 10.79 13.91
CA ALA A 10 30.23 10.52 14.96
C ALA A 10 29.59 10.31 16.35
N THR A 11 28.29 10.60 16.50
CA THR A 11 27.54 10.23 17.71
C THR A 11 27.63 8.72 17.92
N PRO A 12 28.10 8.23 19.08
CA PRO A 12 28.19 6.80 19.35
C PRO A 12 26.83 6.11 19.17
N LYS A 13 26.82 4.90 18.62
CA LYS A 13 25.59 4.14 18.40
C LYS A 13 24.80 4.00 19.72
N GLY A 14 23.53 4.40 19.70
CA GLY A 14 22.65 4.36 20.87
C GLY A 14 22.80 5.52 21.85
N ALA A 15 23.72 6.46 21.62
CA ALA A 15 23.84 7.67 22.42
C ALA A 15 22.94 8.79 21.88
N LYS A 16 22.42 9.64 22.77
CA LYS A 16 21.67 10.83 22.39
C LYS A 16 22.58 11.79 21.63
N LYS A 17 22.14 12.23 20.46
CA LYS A 17 22.84 13.24 19.65
C LYS A 17 22.88 14.58 20.38
N ASP A 18 24.05 15.23 20.36
CA ASP A 18 24.20 16.59 20.90
C ASP A 18 23.57 17.62 19.96
N THR A 19 22.56 18.32 20.48
CA THR A 19 21.80 19.35 19.78
C THR A 19 22.15 20.78 20.22
N ALA A 20 23.09 20.96 21.17
CA ALA A 20 23.50 22.27 21.69
C ALA A 20 24.31 23.09 20.67
N ALA A 21 24.94 22.44 19.70
CA ALA A 21 25.70 23.12 18.66
C ALA A 21 24.82 23.99 17.74
N ALA A 22 25.42 25.08 17.23
CA ALA A 22 24.74 26.02 16.34
C ALA A 22 24.12 25.33 15.10
N MET A 23 22.87 25.69 14.79
CA MET A 23 22.13 25.08 13.68
C MET A 23 22.77 25.39 12.32
N PRO A 24 23.05 24.37 11.48
CA PRO A 24 23.41 24.52 10.07
C PRO A 24 22.59 25.54 9.27
N LYS A 25 23.16 26.02 8.16
CA LYS A 25 22.51 27.01 7.28
C LYS A 25 21.18 26.49 6.69
N GLY A 26 21.08 25.20 6.40
CA GLY A 26 19.86 24.58 5.89
C GLY A 26 19.71 23.16 6.39
N TYR A 27 18.50 22.64 6.24
CA TYR A 27 18.14 21.26 6.55
C TYR A 27 18.92 20.27 5.67
N CYS A 28 19.40 19.19 6.28
CA CYS A 28 20.13 18.11 5.63
C CYS A 28 19.64 16.78 6.22
N PRO A 29 18.81 16.00 5.49
CA PRO A 29 18.21 14.79 6.05
C PRO A 29 19.23 13.80 6.63
N PRO A 30 20.35 13.45 5.96
CA PRO A 30 21.33 12.51 6.52
C PRO A 30 21.95 12.95 7.84
N ALA A 31 22.13 14.26 8.03
CA ALA A 31 22.66 14.79 9.30
C ALA A 31 21.58 14.84 10.37
N VAL A 32 20.34 15.18 10.01
CA VAL A 32 19.22 15.27 10.93
C VAL A 32 18.83 13.88 11.43
N GLU A 33 18.69 12.90 10.56
CA GLU A 33 18.20 11.56 10.90
C GLU A 33 19.24 10.68 11.62
N ALA A 34 20.53 11.04 11.50
CA ALA A 34 21.62 10.30 12.14
C ALA A 34 21.45 10.19 13.66
N ALA A 35 21.79 9.01 14.19
CA ALA A 35 21.80 8.64 15.61
C ALA A 35 20.45 8.57 16.33
N TRP A 36 19.40 9.27 15.86
CA TRP A 36 18.10 9.26 16.55
C TRP A 36 17.48 7.88 16.67
N TYR A 37 17.47 7.11 15.57
CA TYR A 37 16.87 5.78 15.58
C TYR A 37 17.57 4.84 16.56
N ASP A 38 18.91 4.78 16.47
CA ASP A 38 19.72 3.95 17.36
C ASP A 38 19.51 4.32 18.83
N TRP A 39 19.39 5.62 19.13
CA TRP A 39 19.12 6.09 20.49
C TRP A 39 17.71 5.75 20.99
N TRP A 40 16.68 5.89 20.14
CA TRP A 40 15.33 5.49 20.52
C TRP A 40 15.22 3.99 20.79
N GLU A 41 15.86 3.17 19.94
CA GLU A 41 15.92 1.71 20.09
C GLU A 41 16.69 1.32 21.36
N SER A 42 17.89 1.89 21.59
CA SER A 42 18.71 1.58 22.77
C SER A 42 18.06 2.03 24.08
N SER A 43 17.27 3.10 24.05
CA SER A 43 16.57 3.63 25.22
C SER A 43 15.25 2.90 25.52
N GLY A 44 14.84 1.96 24.66
CA GLY A 44 13.62 1.17 24.84
C GLY A 44 12.33 1.95 24.65
N PHE A 45 12.34 3.09 23.96
CA PHE A 45 11.14 3.96 23.82
C PHE A 45 10.01 3.34 22.98
N PHE A 46 10.29 2.27 22.26
CA PHE A 46 9.29 1.54 21.46
C PHE A 46 8.56 0.45 22.26
N LYS A 47 9.08 0.09 23.44
CA LYS A 47 8.61 -1.05 24.23
C LYS A 47 7.37 -0.67 25.05
N PRO A 48 6.40 -1.58 25.18
CA PRO A 48 5.32 -1.39 26.14
C PRO A 48 5.84 -1.57 27.57
N ASP A 49 5.12 -0.97 28.51
CA ASP A 49 5.33 -1.19 29.94
C ASP A 49 4.36 -2.28 30.44
N MET A 50 4.91 -3.43 30.86
CA MET A 50 4.13 -4.57 31.33
C MET A 50 3.42 -4.31 32.65
N ASP A 51 3.87 -3.34 33.44
CA ASP A 51 3.27 -2.96 34.72
C ASP A 51 2.33 -1.75 34.60
N SER A 52 2.22 -1.18 33.39
CA SER A 52 1.37 -0.02 33.15
C SER A 52 -0.11 -0.32 33.38
N GLY A 53 -0.77 0.57 34.14
CA GLY A 53 -2.23 0.62 34.28
C GLY A 53 -2.94 1.39 33.15
N LYS A 54 -2.19 1.94 32.19
CA LYS A 54 -2.74 2.62 31.00
C LYS A 54 -3.45 1.62 30.08
N PRO A 55 -4.47 2.03 29.31
CA PRO A 55 -5.10 1.17 28.31
C PRO A 55 -4.08 0.75 27.25
N SER A 56 -4.09 -0.54 26.89
CA SER A 56 -3.24 -1.08 25.83
C SER A 56 -3.75 -0.66 24.45
N PHE A 57 -2.85 -0.26 23.57
CA PHE A 57 -3.12 -0.10 22.13
C PHE A 57 -2.15 -0.96 21.33
N VAL A 58 -2.68 -2.00 20.67
CA VAL A 58 -1.87 -3.07 20.08
C VAL A 58 -2.13 -3.17 18.58
N ILE A 59 -1.05 -3.17 17.80
CA ILE A 59 -1.03 -3.44 16.35
C ILE A 59 0.02 -4.52 16.06
N VAL A 60 -0.25 -5.35 15.07
CA VAL A 60 0.76 -6.26 14.47
C VAL A 60 1.05 -5.81 13.05
N ILE A 61 2.32 -5.79 12.64
CA ILE A 61 2.67 -5.45 11.26
C ILE A 61 2.15 -6.55 10.32
N PRO A 62 1.59 -6.22 9.14
CA PRO A 62 1.46 -7.17 8.05
C PRO A 62 2.85 -7.69 7.70
N PRO A 63 3.19 -8.94 8.05
CA PRO A 63 4.57 -9.39 8.01
C PRO A 63 5.05 -9.40 6.55
N PRO A 64 6.05 -8.58 6.16
CA PRO A 64 6.46 -8.53 4.76
C PRO A 64 7.06 -9.87 4.32
N ASN A 65 6.72 -10.28 3.10
CA ASN A 65 7.24 -11.52 2.50
C ASN A 65 8.74 -11.40 2.25
N VAL A 66 9.53 -12.39 2.70
CA VAL A 66 10.98 -12.51 2.43
C VAL A 66 11.30 -12.85 0.97
N THR A 67 10.93 -11.96 0.05
CA THR A 67 11.02 -12.16 -1.41
C THR A 67 11.83 -11.07 -2.11
N GLY A 68 12.64 -10.30 -1.36
CA GLY A 68 13.40 -9.15 -1.88
C GLY A 68 13.36 -7.96 -0.94
N THR A 69 13.32 -6.76 -1.51
CA THR A 69 13.19 -5.50 -0.77
C THR A 69 11.74 -5.04 -0.64
N LEU A 70 11.53 -4.08 0.26
CA LEU A 70 10.29 -3.32 0.41
C LEU A 70 10.09 -2.36 -0.76
N HIS A 71 8.87 -1.83 -0.85
CA HIS A 71 8.45 -0.84 -1.85
C HIS A 71 7.57 0.23 -1.23
N LEU A 72 7.24 1.29 -1.96
CA LEU A 72 6.45 2.40 -1.44
C LEU A 72 5.08 2.00 -0.85
N GLY A 73 4.44 0.94 -1.34
CA GLY A 73 3.28 0.35 -0.67
C GLY A 73 3.54 -0.09 0.79
N HIS A 74 4.66 -0.77 1.07
CA HIS A 74 5.05 -1.11 2.44
C HIS A 74 5.42 0.12 3.27
N ALA A 75 6.01 1.14 2.62
CA ALA A 75 6.31 2.41 3.29
C ALA A 75 5.03 3.16 3.68
N LEU A 76 3.95 3.08 2.88
CA LEU A 76 2.64 3.63 3.23
C LEU A 76 2.07 2.94 4.46
N THR A 77 1.99 1.60 4.45
CA THR A 77 1.53 0.79 5.59
C THR A 77 2.29 1.18 6.86
N ASN A 78 3.63 1.25 6.80
CA ASN A 78 4.44 1.62 7.96
C ASN A 78 4.24 3.08 8.39
N ALA A 79 4.13 4.01 7.45
CA ALA A 79 3.88 5.41 7.77
C ALA A 79 2.55 5.59 8.51
N ILE A 80 1.49 4.89 8.07
CA ILE A 80 0.18 4.90 8.72
C ILE A 80 0.26 4.26 10.11
N GLN A 81 0.75 3.02 10.21
CA GLN A 81 0.81 2.31 11.49
C GLN A 81 1.65 3.06 12.53
N ASP A 82 2.83 3.52 12.15
CA ASP A 82 3.71 4.24 13.07
C ASP A 82 3.13 5.60 13.48
N THR A 83 2.41 6.27 12.57
CA THR A 83 1.68 7.51 12.90
C THR A 83 0.64 7.24 13.99
N ILE A 84 -0.18 6.19 13.83
CA ILE A 84 -1.20 5.82 14.82
C ILE A 84 -0.53 5.42 16.15
N VAL A 85 0.52 4.61 16.11
CA VAL A 85 1.24 4.12 17.30
C VAL A 85 1.87 5.27 18.07
N ARG A 86 2.61 6.17 17.40
CA ARG A 86 3.20 7.34 18.05
C ARG A 86 2.15 8.26 18.64
N TRP A 87 1.07 8.51 17.92
CA TRP A 87 -0.02 9.33 18.43
C TRP A 87 -0.69 8.71 19.65
N ARG A 88 -1.02 7.40 19.63
CA ARG A 88 -1.60 6.71 20.79
C ARG A 88 -0.64 6.68 21.98
N ARG A 89 0.67 6.50 21.74
CA ARG A 89 1.72 6.56 22.78
C ARG A 89 1.74 7.92 23.46
N MET A 90 1.76 8.99 22.67
CA MET A 90 1.71 10.37 23.15
C MET A 90 0.36 10.73 23.79
N SER A 91 -0.71 10.00 23.46
CA SER A 91 -2.07 10.20 23.99
C SER A 91 -2.40 9.33 25.20
N GLY A 92 -1.37 8.79 25.88
CA GLY A 92 -1.54 8.10 27.16
C GLY A 92 -1.85 6.60 27.09
N TYR A 93 -1.68 5.95 25.94
CA TYR A 93 -1.83 4.51 25.81
C TYR A 93 -0.52 3.76 26.06
N ASN A 94 -0.61 2.54 26.57
CA ASN A 94 0.48 1.57 26.57
C ASN A 94 0.54 0.89 25.20
N THR A 95 1.39 1.38 24.32
CA THR A 95 1.41 0.94 22.92
C THR A 95 2.33 -0.25 22.70
N LEU A 96 1.86 -1.25 21.96
CA LEU A 96 2.68 -2.32 21.43
C LEU A 96 2.47 -2.44 19.92
N TRP A 97 3.56 -2.33 19.15
CA TRP A 97 3.57 -2.59 17.73
C TRP A 97 4.57 -3.70 17.40
N VAL A 98 4.06 -4.88 17.07
CA VAL A 98 4.87 -6.08 16.92
C VAL A 98 5.40 -6.21 15.48
N PRO A 99 6.73 -6.28 15.27
CA PRO A 99 7.31 -6.51 13.96
C PRO A 99 7.41 -8.01 13.63
N GLY A 100 7.43 -8.33 12.34
CA GLY A 100 7.74 -9.69 11.88
C GLY A 100 7.86 -9.79 10.37
N THR A 101 8.31 -10.95 9.89
CA THR A 101 8.43 -11.29 8.47
C THR A 101 7.76 -12.61 8.16
N ASP A 102 7.27 -12.75 6.92
CA ASP A 102 6.58 -13.95 6.46
C ASP A 102 7.49 -14.77 5.52
N HIS A 103 7.57 -16.07 5.81
CA HIS A 103 8.26 -17.07 4.98
C HIS A 103 7.71 -17.15 3.55
N ALA A 104 6.44 -16.76 3.33
CA ALA A 104 5.79 -16.63 2.03
C ALA A 104 5.80 -17.87 1.12
N GLY A 105 6.04 -19.06 1.67
CA GLY A 105 5.91 -20.38 1.01
C GLY A 105 6.28 -20.39 -0.47
N ILE A 106 5.27 -20.51 -1.32
CA ILE A 106 5.41 -20.59 -2.79
C ILE A 106 6.18 -19.41 -3.40
N ALA A 107 6.03 -18.20 -2.85
CA ALA A 107 6.66 -17.00 -3.38
C ALA A 107 8.17 -17.01 -3.14
N THR A 108 8.61 -17.31 -1.92
CA THR A 108 10.03 -17.42 -1.58
C THR A 108 10.67 -18.58 -2.33
N GLN A 109 10.01 -19.74 -2.37
CA GLN A 109 10.51 -20.90 -3.09
C GLN A 109 10.74 -20.59 -4.58
N THR A 110 9.76 -19.97 -5.24
CA THR A 110 9.86 -19.60 -6.66
C THR A 110 11.01 -18.63 -6.92
N VAL A 111 11.25 -17.67 -6.01
CA VAL A 111 12.33 -16.68 -6.17
C VAL A 111 13.71 -17.34 -6.03
N VAL A 112 13.87 -18.24 -5.05
CA VAL A 112 15.13 -18.99 -4.83
C VAL A 112 15.38 -19.95 -6.01
N GLU A 113 14.37 -20.67 -6.49
CA GLU A 113 14.48 -21.55 -7.65
C GLU A 113 14.92 -20.78 -8.91
N LYS A 114 14.31 -19.61 -9.17
CA LYS A 114 14.70 -18.76 -10.31
C LYS A 114 16.15 -18.28 -10.19
N LYS A 115 16.59 -17.91 -8.98
CA LYS A 115 17.98 -17.53 -8.71
C LYS A 115 18.94 -18.68 -9.03
N LEU A 116 18.66 -19.88 -8.50
CA LEU A 116 19.48 -21.08 -8.72
C LEU A 116 19.56 -21.45 -10.20
N GLN A 117 18.43 -21.40 -10.91
CA GLN A 117 18.39 -21.67 -12.34
C GLN A 117 19.21 -20.65 -13.14
N ARG A 118 19.14 -19.36 -12.80
CA ARG A 118 19.88 -18.29 -13.48
C ARG A 118 21.39 -18.36 -13.22
N GLU A 119 21.80 -18.56 -11.97
CA GLU A 119 23.20 -18.48 -11.56
C GLU A 119 23.96 -19.79 -11.75
N ARG A 120 23.28 -20.93 -11.61
CA ARG A 120 23.90 -22.26 -11.58
C ARG A 120 23.32 -23.23 -12.61
N GLY A 121 22.20 -22.90 -13.26
CA GLY A 121 21.57 -23.77 -14.25
C GLY A 121 20.90 -25.03 -13.67
N ILE A 122 20.68 -25.08 -12.36
CA ILE A 122 20.13 -26.25 -11.64
C ILE A 122 18.75 -25.98 -11.06
N SER A 123 17.95 -27.03 -10.95
CA SER A 123 16.63 -27.02 -10.30
C SER A 123 16.71 -27.44 -8.83
N ARG A 124 15.61 -27.25 -8.07
CA ARG A 124 15.50 -27.81 -6.70
C ARG A 124 15.67 -29.33 -6.68
N HIS A 125 15.22 -30.03 -7.72
CA HIS A 125 15.29 -31.49 -7.80
C HIS A 125 16.72 -31.99 -7.98
N ASP A 126 17.57 -31.24 -8.71
CA ASP A 126 18.99 -31.57 -8.85
C ASP A 126 19.77 -31.41 -7.53
N LEU A 127 19.33 -30.48 -6.67
CA LEU A 127 19.91 -30.24 -5.34
C LEU A 127 19.48 -31.27 -4.30
N GLY A 128 18.21 -31.69 -4.35
CA GLY A 128 17.56 -32.45 -3.28
C GLY A 128 17.01 -31.55 -2.17
N ARG A 129 16.05 -32.07 -1.38
CA ARG A 129 15.25 -31.29 -0.42
C ARG A 129 16.10 -30.57 0.62
N GLU A 130 16.99 -31.27 1.31
CA GLU A 130 17.79 -30.71 2.41
C GLU A 130 18.65 -29.53 1.96
N ARG A 131 19.47 -29.73 0.92
CA ARG A 131 20.34 -28.68 0.37
C ARG A 131 19.55 -27.52 -0.22
N PHE A 132 18.38 -27.77 -0.79
CA PHE A 132 17.51 -26.70 -1.25
C PHE A 132 16.98 -25.85 -0.08
N LEU A 133 16.56 -26.47 1.02
CA LEU A 133 16.11 -25.76 2.22
C LEU A 133 17.21 -24.89 2.82
N GLU A 134 18.46 -25.36 2.82
CA GLU A 134 19.62 -24.56 3.23
C GLU A 134 19.79 -23.29 2.39
N GLU A 135 19.61 -23.38 1.07
CA GLU A 135 19.65 -22.21 0.18
C GLU A 135 18.49 -21.24 0.44
N VAL A 136 17.30 -21.75 0.80
CA VAL A 136 16.16 -20.91 1.17
C VAL A 136 16.41 -20.21 2.51
N TYR A 137 16.98 -20.88 3.52
CA TYR A 137 17.32 -20.23 4.79
C TYR A 137 18.38 -19.14 4.62
N LYS A 138 19.42 -19.35 3.80
CA LYS A 138 20.40 -18.30 3.46
C LYS A 138 19.71 -17.06 2.86
N TRP A 139 18.71 -17.27 2.00
CA TRP A 139 17.91 -16.20 1.44
C TRP A 139 17.07 -15.49 2.51
N VAL A 140 16.42 -16.23 3.41
CA VAL A 140 15.64 -15.67 4.53
C VAL A 140 16.52 -14.79 5.41
N ASP A 141 17.73 -15.24 5.75
CA ASP A 141 18.65 -14.48 6.61
C ASP A 141 19.08 -13.16 5.94
N GLU A 142 19.45 -13.21 4.65
CA GLU A 142 19.87 -12.03 3.90
C GLU A 142 18.73 -11.01 3.75
N TYR A 143 17.58 -11.46 3.26
CA TYR A 143 16.48 -10.56 2.92
C TYR A 143 15.61 -10.18 4.11
N GLY A 144 15.48 -11.06 5.11
CA GLY A 144 14.85 -10.75 6.39
C GLY A 144 15.60 -9.62 7.11
N GLY A 145 16.93 -9.71 7.18
CA GLY A 145 17.78 -8.65 7.71
C GLY A 145 17.64 -7.33 6.94
N ARG A 146 17.61 -7.41 5.60
CA ARG A 146 17.42 -6.23 4.73
C ARG A 146 16.07 -5.55 4.96
N ILE A 147 14.98 -6.31 5.02
CA ILE A 147 13.63 -5.79 5.29
C ILE A 147 13.61 -5.08 6.65
N CYS A 148 14.16 -5.71 7.69
CA CYS A 148 14.22 -5.10 9.02
C CYS A 148 15.05 -3.80 9.01
N GLY A 149 16.15 -3.76 8.25
CA GLY A 149 16.94 -2.54 8.03
C GLY A 149 16.13 -1.44 7.35
N GLN A 150 15.36 -1.77 6.32
CA GLN A 150 14.49 -0.80 5.63
C GLN A 150 13.41 -0.24 6.57
N LEU A 151 12.77 -1.10 7.39
CA LEU A 151 11.78 -0.68 8.38
C LEU A 151 12.37 0.28 9.43
N ARG A 152 13.60 0.01 9.92
CA ARG A 152 14.34 0.94 10.80
C ARG A 152 14.60 2.27 10.11
N ARG A 153 15.06 2.23 8.86
CA ARG A 153 15.39 3.44 8.07
C ARG A 153 14.16 4.31 7.77
N ILE A 154 12.99 3.70 7.61
CA ILE A 154 11.67 4.38 7.47
C ILE A 154 11.20 4.96 8.83
N GLY A 155 11.88 4.67 9.94
CA GLY A 155 11.59 5.25 11.25
C GLY A 155 10.48 4.56 12.03
N SER A 156 10.23 3.27 11.75
CA SER A 156 9.19 2.47 12.40
C SER A 156 9.51 2.27 13.89
N SER A 157 8.62 2.69 14.79
CA SER A 157 8.75 2.53 16.26
C SER A 157 8.18 1.20 16.78
N VAL A 158 8.54 0.12 16.09
CA VAL A 158 8.20 -1.27 16.46
C VAL A 158 9.05 -1.77 17.62
N ASP A 159 8.53 -2.73 18.38
CA ASP A 159 9.29 -3.42 19.42
C ASP A 159 10.13 -4.56 18.84
N TRP A 160 11.40 -4.27 18.57
CA TRP A 160 12.34 -5.24 17.99
C TRP A 160 12.65 -6.44 18.89
N ASP A 161 12.43 -6.36 20.21
CA ASP A 161 12.59 -7.52 21.09
C ASP A 161 11.55 -8.61 20.80
N ARG A 162 10.40 -8.20 20.25
CA ARG A 162 9.28 -9.07 19.87
C ARG A 162 9.25 -9.36 18.37
N GLN A 163 10.37 -9.17 17.67
CA GLN A 163 10.46 -9.53 16.26
C GLN A 163 10.21 -11.03 16.06
N VAL A 164 9.31 -11.36 15.14
CA VAL A 164 8.95 -12.74 14.83
C VAL A 164 9.23 -13.11 13.37
N PHE A 165 9.38 -14.41 13.10
CA PHE A 165 9.35 -14.98 11.77
C PHE A 165 8.32 -16.09 11.74
N THR A 166 7.48 -16.17 10.70
CA THR A 166 6.35 -17.12 10.67
C THR A 166 6.77 -18.59 10.81
N MET A 167 8.03 -18.95 10.49
CA MET A 167 8.58 -20.30 10.69
C MET A 167 9.62 -20.39 11.82
N ASP A 168 9.68 -19.42 12.74
CA ASP A 168 10.46 -19.60 13.96
C ASP A 168 9.87 -20.69 14.88
N GLY A 169 10.59 -21.05 15.94
CA GLY A 169 10.20 -22.15 16.83
C GLY A 169 8.81 -21.96 17.44
N SER A 170 8.54 -20.80 18.04
CA SER A 170 7.26 -20.54 18.72
C SER A 170 6.09 -20.45 17.74
N ARG A 171 6.26 -19.83 16.56
CA ARG A 171 5.21 -19.79 15.53
C ARG A 171 4.97 -21.16 14.92
N SER A 172 6.00 -21.98 14.76
CA SER A 172 5.85 -23.37 14.30
C SER A 172 5.08 -24.24 15.29
N GLU A 173 5.30 -24.06 16.60
CA GLU A 173 4.49 -24.69 17.65
C GLU A 173 3.02 -24.23 17.61
N ALA A 174 2.77 -22.94 17.36
CA ALA A 174 1.42 -22.42 17.16
C ALA A 174 0.71 -23.10 15.96
N VAL A 175 1.40 -23.22 14.83
CA VAL A 175 0.88 -23.89 13.62
C VAL A 175 0.57 -25.36 13.90
N LEU A 176 1.49 -26.06 14.56
CA LEU A 176 1.33 -27.45 14.97
C LEU A 176 0.07 -27.62 15.85
N GLU A 177 -0.06 -26.82 16.89
CA GLU A 177 -1.21 -26.88 17.79
C GLU A 177 -2.53 -26.56 17.09
N ALA A 178 -2.54 -25.53 16.24
CA ALA A 178 -3.72 -25.14 15.47
C ALA A 178 -4.20 -26.28 14.58
N PHE A 179 -3.29 -26.93 13.85
CA PHE A 179 -3.63 -28.04 12.97
C PHE A 179 -4.22 -29.21 13.76
N VAL A 180 -3.57 -29.61 14.86
CA VAL A 180 -4.03 -30.73 15.70
C VAL A 180 -5.41 -30.44 16.31
N ARG A 181 -5.61 -29.24 16.89
CA ARG A 181 -6.91 -28.86 17.47
C ARG A 181 -8.01 -28.82 16.43
N MET A 182 -7.77 -28.20 15.28
CA MET A 182 -8.78 -28.09 14.22
C MET A 182 -9.09 -29.46 13.60
N TYR A 183 -8.12 -30.37 13.51
CA TYR A 183 -8.38 -31.76 13.12
C TYR A 183 -9.24 -32.49 14.16
N ASP A 184 -8.90 -32.39 15.44
CA ASP A 184 -9.66 -33.01 16.54
C ASP A 184 -11.10 -32.46 16.63
N GLN A 185 -11.33 -31.22 16.20
CA GLN A 185 -12.66 -30.59 16.08
C GLN A 185 -13.42 -30.96 14.79
N GLY A 186 -12.82 -31.78 13.91
CA GLY A 186 -13.39 -32.14 12.61
C GLY A 186 -13.41 -31.01 11.57
N LYS A 187 -12.70 -29.90 11.83
CA LYS A 187 -12.59 -28.77 10.89
C LYS A 187 -11.54 -29.00 9.81
N ILE A 188 -10.50 -29.78 10.10
CA ILE A 188 -9.50 -30.20 9.11
C ILE A 188 -9.76 -31.65 8.73
N TYR A 189 -9.77 -31.93 7.43
CA TYR A 189 -9.98 -33.27 6.90
C TYR A 189 -9.18 -33.49 5.60
N ARG A 190 -9.03 -34.76 5.22
CA ARG A 190 -8.37 -35.21 3.98
C ARG A 190 -9.44 -35.65 3.00
N ASP A 191 -9.39 -35.17 1.75
CA ASP A 191 -10.35 -35.55 0.71
C ASP A 191 -9.72 -35.50 -0.70
N ASN A 192 -10.24 -36.32 -1.62
CA ASN A 192 -9.77 -36.42 -3.00
C ASN A 192 -10.68 -35.55 -3.87
N ARG A 193 -10.23 -34.34 -4.18
CA ARG A 193 -11.04 -33.35 -4.90
C ARG A 193 -10.28 -32.77 -6.08
N LEU A 194 -11.01 -32.14 -6.98
CA LEU A 194 -10.41 -31.27 -7.97
C LEU A 194 -9.71 -30.12 -7.28
N VAL A 195 -8.44 -29.96 -7.60
CA VAL A 195 -7.64 -28.80 -7.22
C VAL A 195 -7.16 -28.06 -8.44
N ASN A 196 -6.93 -26.76 -8.28
CA ASN A 196 -6.19 -25.98 -9.27
C ASN A 196 -4.73 -26.41 -9.19
N TRP A 197 -4.25 -27.17 -10.17
CA TRP A 197 -2.88 -27.64 -10.23
C TRP A 197 -2.04 -26.79 -11.17
N CYS A 198 -0.85 -26.41 -10.72
CA CYS A 198 0.15 -25.77 -11.57
C CYS A 198 1.20 -26.82 -11.98
N CYS A 199 1.13 -27.32 -13.22
CA CYS A 199 2.08 -28.31 -13.75
C CYS A 199 3.53 -27.82 -13.73
N THR A 200 3.74 -26.51 -13.93
CA THR A 200 5.07 -25.90 -13.87
C THR A 200 5.67 -25.92 -12.46
N LEU A 201 4.87 -25.61 -11.43
CA LEU A 201 5.35 -25.55 -10.02
C LEU A 201 5.17 -26.89 -9.28
N LYS A 202 4.41 -27.81 -9.87
CA LYS A 202 4.04 -29.12 -9.31
C LYS A 202 3.40 -29.01 -7.93
N THR A 203 2.40 -28.14 -7.82
CA THR A 203 1.65 -27.94 -6.58
C THR A 203 0.22 -27.53 -6.86
N ALA A 204 -0.68 -27.90 -5.94
CA ALA A 204 -1.97 -27.25 -5.83
C ALA A 204 -1.78 -25.76 -5.51
N VAL A 205 -2.66 -24.94 -6.06
CA VAL A 205 -2.81 -23.52 -5.75
C VAL A 205 -4.27 -23.29 -5.35
N SER A 206 -4.51 -22.33 -4.47
CA SER A 206 -5.87 -21.97 -4.09
C SER A 206 -6.59 -21.20 -5.22
N ASP A 207 -7.93 -21.16 -5.20
CA ASP A 207 -8.74 -20.37 -6.16
C ASP A 207 -8.28 -18.92 -6.30
N ILE A 208 -7.69 -18.38 -5.24
CA ILE A 208 -7.26 -17.00 -5.12
C ILE A 208 -5.87 -16.73 -5.71
N GLU A 209 -5.11 -17.79 -5.97
CA GLU A 209 -3.79 -17.73 -6.61
C GLU A 209 -3.89 -17.91 -8.13
N VAL A 210 -5.12 -17.95 -8.66
CA VAL A 210 -5.44 -18.06 -10.08
C VAL A 210 -5.84 -16.70 -10.66
N ASP A 211 -5.04 -16.19 -11.59
CA ASP A 211 -5.34 -15.00 -12.38
C ASP A 211 -6.24 -15.41 -13.56
N TYR A 212 -7.44 -14.84 -13.66
CA TYR A 212 -8.31 -15.12 -14.80
C TYR A 212 -8.14 -14.11 -15.93
N ILE A 213 -8.09 -14.62 -17.17
CA ILE A 213 -8.11 -13.81 -18.39
C ILE A 213 -9.28 -14.22 -19.28
N ASP A 214 -9.85 -13.23 -19.98
CA ASP A 214 -10.88 -13.48 -20.97
C ASP A 214 -10.24 -13.59 -22.36
N VAL A 215 -10.63 -14.63 -23.09
CA VAL A 215 -10.19 -14.93 -24.46
C VAL A 215 -11.42 -14.83 -25.35
N PRO A 216 -11.71 -13.65 -25.94
CA PRO A 216 -12.97 -13.40 -26.63
C PRO A 216 -13.07 -14.07 -28.01
N THR A 217 -11.95 -14.51 -28.57
CA THR A 217 -11.88 -15.15 -29.89
C THR A 217 -10.70 -16.11 -29.96
N ARG A 218 -10.60 -16.85 -31.06
CA ARG A 218 -9.48 -17.75 -31.36
C ARG A 218 -8.14 -17.02 -31.22
N THR A 219 -7.32 -17.47 -30.27
CA THR A 219 -6.07 -16.80 -29.88
C THR A 219 -4.96 -17.82 -29.68
N LEU A 220 -3.77 -17.51 -30.22
CA LEU A 220 -2.54 -18.25 -29.96
C LEU A 220 -1.81 -17.62 -28.77
N MET A 221 -1.49 -18.42 -27.76
CA MET A 221 -0.86 -17.95 -26.52
C MET A 221 0.40 -18.73 -26.19
N SER A 222 1.41 -18.05 -25.67
CA SER A 222 2.59 -18.72 -25.11
C SER A 222 2.22 -19.33 -23.75
N VAL A 223 2.59 -20.60 -23.55
CA VAL A 223 2.39 -21.31 -22.28
C VAL A 223 3.76 -21.79 -21.77
N PRO A 224 4.11 -21.56 -20.50
CA PRO A 224 5.33 -22.08 -19.89
C PRO A 224 5.57 -23.56 -20.19
N GLY A 225 6.79 -23.87 -20.61
CA GLY A 225 7.20 -25.21 -21.00
C GLY A 225 6.92 -25.59 -22.46
N TYR A 226 6.16 -24.82 -23.24
CA TYR A 226 5.86 -25.12 -24.64
C TYR A 226 6.67 -24.23 -25.59
N LYS A 227 7.25 -24.83 -26.63
CA LYS A 227 8.01 -24.10 -27.66
C LYS A 227 7.09 -23.37 -28.62
N ASP A 228 6.02 -24.03 -29.05
CA ASP A 228 5.01 -23.47 -29.94
C ASP A 228 3.89 -22.80 -29.13
N PRO A 229 3.31 -21.68 -29.63
CA PRO A 229 2.09 -21.13 -29.07
C PRO A 229 0.94 -22.15 -29.09
N VAL A 230 0.14 -22.17 -28.02
CA VAL A 230 -1.03 -23.04 -27.86
C VAL A 230 -2.29 -22.28 -28.25
N GLU A 231 -3.20 -22.97 -28.93
CA GLU A 231 -4.48 -22.42 -29.36
C GLU A 231 -5.55 -22.49 -28.26
N PHE A 232 -6.21 -21.36 -28.03
CA PHE A 232 -7.35 -21.19 -27.13
C PHE A 232 -8.45 -20.36 -27.81
N GLY A 233 -9.62 -20.26 -27.16
CA GLY A 233 -10.77 -19.54 -27.70
C GLY A 233 -11.44 -20.28 -28.86
N VAL A 234 -11.41 -21.61 -28.83
CA VAL A 234 -12.00 -22.48 -29.84
C VAL A 234 -12.83 -23.57 -29.19
N LEU A 235 -13.89 -23.99 -29.88
CA LEU A 235 -14.72 -25.14 -29.55
C LEU A 235 -14.55 -26.18 -30.66
N GLN A 236 -14.11 -27.38 -30.28
CA GLN A 236 -13.87 -28.50 -31.19
C GLN A 236 -15.01 -29.50 -31.06
N SER A 237 -15.56 -29.92 -32.20
CA SER A 237 -16.61 -30.93 -32.26
C SER A 237 -16.05 -32.26 -32.75
N PHE A 238 -16.41 -33.36 -32.09
CA PHE A 238 -16.05 -34.72 -32.50
C PHE A 238 -17.13 -35.73 -32.12
N ALA A 239 -17.11 -36.88 -32.79
CA ALA A 239 -18.14 -37.89 -32.72
C ALA A 239 -17.69 -39.13 -31.94
N TYR A 240 -18.61 -39.64 -31.11
CA TYR A 240 -18.53 -40.94 -30.45
C TYR A 240 -19.43 -41.96 -31.17
N PRO A 241 -18.91 -43.08 -31.69
CA PRO A 241 -19.74 -44.15 -32.27
C PRO A 241 -20.67 -44.77 -31.23
N LEU A 242 -21.91 -45.10 -31.60
CA LEU A 242 -22.80 -45.86 -30.71
C LEU A 242 -22.29 -47.29 -30.49
N ALA A 243 -22.51 -47.82 -29.28
CA ALA A 243 -22.12 -49.18 -28.92
C ALA A 243 -23.15 -50.22 -29.39
N ASP A 244 -22.83 -51.50 -29.14
CA ASP A 244 -23.76 -52.64 -29.27
C ASP A 244 -24.38 -52.84 -30.67
N GLY A 245 -23.64 -52.44 -31.71
CA GLY A 245 -24.06 -52.61 -33.10
C GLY A 245 -25.15 -51.63 -33.56
N ALA A 246 -25.48 -50.62 -32.74
CA ALA A 246 -26.37 -49.55 -33.15
C ALA A 246 -25.67 -48.65 -34.20
N GLU A 247 -26.36 -48.37 -35.31
CA GLU A 247 -25.88 -47.44 -36.32
C GLU A 247 -25.99 -45.99 -35.83
N GLY A 248 -24.93 -45.21 -36.01
CA GLY A 248 -24.90 -43.78 -35.72
C GLY A 248 -23.80 -43.35 -34.74
N GLU A 249 -23.80 -42.06 -34.43
CA GLU A 249 -22.82 -41.42 -33.57
C GLU A 249 -23.46 -40.30 -32.73
N VAL A 250 -22.79 -39.91 -31.65
CA VAL A 250 -23.13 -38.75 -30.84
C VAL A 250 -22.01 -37.72 -30.97
N VAL A 251 -22.33 -36.53 -31.46
CA VAL A 251 -21.35 -35.45 -31.61
C VAL A 251 -21.35 -34.58 -30.36
N VAL A 252 -20.19 -34.42 -29.73
CA VAL A 252 -19.97 -33.55 -28.57
C VAL A 252 -19.09 -32.37 -28.96
N ALA A 253 -19.20 -31.28 -28.21
CA ALA A 253 -18.36 -30.10 -28.35
C ALA A 253 -17.50 -29.86 -27.10
N THR A 254 -16.23 -29.52 -27.27
CA THR A 254 -15.29 -29.28 -26.14
C THR A 254 -14.20 -28.28 -26.49
N THR A 255 -13.75 -27.51 -25.49
CA THR A 255 -12.56 -26.64 -25.59
C THR A 255 -11.26 -27.38 -25.25
N ARG A 256 -11.36 -28.61 -24.74
CA ARG A 256 -10.26 -29.42 -24.21
C ARG A 256 -10.33 -30.85 -24.72
N ILE A 257 -10.08 -31.06 -26.01
CA ILE A 257 -10.20 -32.38 -26.65
C ILE A 257 -9.23 -33.40 -26.03
N GLU A 258 -8.07 -32.99 -25.53
CA GLU A 258 -7.11 -33.88 -24.85
C GLU A 258 -7.70 -34.57 -23.61
N THR A 259 -8.68 -33.96 -22.95
CA THR A 259 -9.34 -34.55 -21.77
C THR A 259 -10.29 -35.69 -22.13
N MET A 260 -10.65 -35.84 -23.42
CA MET A 260 -11.57 -36.90 -23.87
C MET A 260 -11.06 -38.30 -23.51
N LEU A 261 -9.74 -38.48 -23.36
CA LEU A 261 -9.10 -39.73 -22.93
C LEU A 261 -9.61 -40.24 -21.57
N GLY A 262 -10.08 -39.34 -20.71
CA GLY A 262 -10.62 -39.63 -19.38
C GLY A 262 -12.15 -39.68 -19.35
N ASP A 263 -12.83 -39.63 -20.50
CA ASP A 263 -14.29 -39.56 -20.53
C ASP A 263 -14.94 -40.81 -19.95
N THR A 264 -15.95 -40.58 -19.12
CA THR A 264 -16.74 -41.63 -18.46
C THR A 264 -18.23 -41.54 -18.73
N ALA A 265 -18.71 -40.47 -19.38
CA ALA A 265 -20.06 -40.40 -19.93
C ALA A 265 -20.17 -39.35 -21.06
N VAL A 266 -21.30 -39.39 -21.78
CA VAL A 266 -21.80 -38.26 -22.57
C VAL A 266 -23.10 -37.79 -21.93
N ALA A 267 -23.21 -36.50 -21.61
CA ALA A 267 -24.43 -35.92 -21.06
C ALA A 267 -25.26 -35.24 -22.15
N ILE A 268 -26.57 -35.44 -22.06
CA ILE A 268 -27.59 -34.78 -22.88
C ILE A 268 -28.62 -34.11 -21.96
N HIS A 269 -29.35 -33.12 -22.47
CA HIS A 269 -30.45 -32.54 -21.71
C HIS A 269 -31.68 -33.46 -21.80
N PRO A 270 -32.41 -33.74 -20.69
CA PRO A 270 -33.56 -34.66 -20.70
C PRO A 270 -34.68 -34.22 -21.65
N ASP A 271 -34.86 -32.91 -21.84
CA ASP A 271 -35.90 -32.36 -22.72
C ASP A 271 -35.43 -32.14 -24.18
N ASP A 272 -34.20 -32.52 -24.53
CA ASP A 272 -33.71 -32.38 -25.89
C ASP A 272 -34.23 -33.50 -26.79
N ALA A 273 -35.31 -33.21 -27.53
CA ALA A 273 -35.95 -34.14 -28.45
C ALA A 273 -34.98 -34.71 -29.52
N ARG A 274 -33.86 -34.03 -29.82
CA ARG A 274 -32.83 -34.53 -30.75
C ARG A 274 -32.13 -35.76 -30.20
N TYR A 275 -31.94 -35.85 -28.88
CA TYR A 275 -31.10 -36.85 -28.23
C TYR A 275 -31.81 -37.72 -27.19
N ALA A 276 -33.05 -37.40 -26.80
CA ALA A 276 -33.79 -38.13 -25.76
C ALA A 276 -33.85 -39.66 -25.99
N HIS A 277 -33.89 -40.10 -27.25
CA HIS A 277 -33.88 -41.50 -27.65
C HIS A 277 -32.53 -42.24 -27.42
N LEU A 278 -31.50 -41.52 -26.98
CA LEU A 278 -30.16 -42.03 -26.68
C LEU A 278 -29.92 -42.22 -25.18
N HIS A 279 -30.84 -41.76 -24.32
CA HIS A 279 -30.71 -41.95 -22.88
C HIS A 279 -30.60 -43.44 -22.51
N GLY A 280 -29.64 -43.78 -21.65
CA GLY A 280 -29.37 -45.16 -21.21
C GLY A 280 -28.65 -46.02 -22.24
N LYS A 281 -28.37 -45.51 -23.45
CA LYS A 281 -27.47 -46.17 -24.41
C LYS A 281 -26.02 -45.88 -24.05
N HIS A 282 -25.11 -46.54 -24.77
CA HIS A 282 -23.67 -46.38 -24.62
C HIS A 282 -23.04 -45.95 -25.93
N VAL A 283 -21.93 -45.23 -25.84
CA VAL A 283 -21.02 -44.99 -26.95
C VAL A 283 -19.69 -45.71 -26.71
N VAL A 284 -18.92 -45.91 -27.78
CA VAL A 284 -17.60 -46.52 -27.74
C VAL A 284 -16.54 -45.42 -27.76
N HIS A 285 -15.68 -45.41 -26.75
CA HIS A 285 -14.58 -44.48 -26.68
C HIS A 285 -13.52 -44.80 -27.77
N PRO A 286 -13.17 -43.86 -28.67
CA PRO A 286 -12.47 -44.16 -29.92
C PRO A 286 -11.00 -44.57 -29.76
N VAL A 287 -10.40 -44.29 -28.60
CA VAL A 287 -8.99 -44.62 -28.31
C VAL A 287 -8.83 -45.97 -27.61
N ASN A 288 -9.54 -46.20 -26.49
CA ASN A 288 -9.38 -47.36 -25.61
C ASN A 288 -10.53 -48.38 -25.70
N GLY A 289 -11.57 -48.10 -26.49
CA GLY A 289 -12.70 -49.01 -26.70
C GLY A 289 -13.66 -49.16 -25.52
N ARG A 290 -13.51 -48.37 -24.44
CA ARG A 290 -14.44 -48.41 -23.30
C ARG A 290 -15.85 -48.08 -23.75
N LYS A 291 -16.84 -48.78 -23.20
CA LYS A 291 -18.26 -48.41 -23.32
C LYS A 291 -18.55 -47.34 -22.27
N ILE A 292 -18.96 -46.15 -22.72
CA ILE A 292 -19.32 -45.04 -21.82
C ILE A 292 -20.82 -44.74 -21.95
N PRO A 293 -21.55 -44.58 -20.83
CA PRO A 293 -22.99 -44.35 -20.83
C PRO A 293 -23.37 -42.95 -21.34
N ILE A 294 -24.59 -42.83 -21.87
CA ILE A 294 -25.25 -41.56 -22.16
C ILE A 294 -26.23 -41.23 -21.03
N VAL A 295 -25.98 -40.15 -20.30
CA VAL A 295 -26.75 -39.72 -19.13
C VAL A 295 -27.54 -38.44 -19.41
N CYS A 296 -28.64 -38.22 -18.67
CA CYS A 296 -29.43 -36.99 -18.76
C CYS A 296 -29.05 -36.05 -17.61
N ASP A 297 -28.59 -34.84 -17.91
CA ASP A 297 -28.24 -33.83 -16.90
C ASP A 297 -28.70 -32.43 -17.31
N ALA A 298 -29.78 -31.96 -16.67
CA ALA A 298 -30.38 -30.64 -16.95
C ALA A 298 -29.62 -29.48 -16.30
N GLU A 299 -28.73 -29.75 -15.33
CA GLU A 299 -27.95 -28.72 -14.65
C GLU A 299 -26.71 -28.34 -15.47
N LEU A 300 -26.07 -29.33 -16.10
CA LEU A 300 -24.88 -29.13 -16.93
C LEU A 300 -25.22 -28.73 -18.37
N VAL A 301 -26.18 -29.41 -19.01
CA VAL A 301 -26.32 -29.38 -20.47
C VAL A 301 -27.22 -28.23 -20.92
N ASP A 302 -26.63 -27.26 -21.62
CA ASP A 302 -27.38 -26.24 -22.37
C ASP A 302 -27.67 -26.74 -23.79
N MET A 303 -28.95 -26.92 -24.12
CA MET A 303 -29.40 -27.37 -25.45
C MET A 303 -28.98 -26.44 -26.59
N SER A 304 -28.74 -25.16 -26.29
CA SER A 304 -28.39 -24.13 -27.27
C SER A 304 -26.88 -23.97 -27.50
N PHE A 305 -26.04 -24.57 -26.64
CA PHE A 305 -24.59 -24.44 -26.71
C PHE A 305 -23.93 -25.62 -27.44
N GLY A 306 -23.05 -25.33 -28.39
CA GLY A 306 -22.35 -26.34 -29.19
C GLY A 306 -23.33 -27.31 -29.86
N THR A 307 -23.19 -28.60 -29.60
CA THR A 307 -24.09 -29.63 -30.14
C THR A 307 -25.31 -29.92 -29.26
N GLY A 308 -25.38 -29.41 -28.04
CA GLY A 308 -26.33 -29.86 -27.01
C GLY A 308 -25.98 -31.21 -26.37
N CYS A 309 -24.79 -31.76 -26.67
CA CYS A 309 -24.22 -32.93 -26.00
C CYS A 309 -22.84 -32.58 -25.44
N VAL A 310 -22.56 -32.99 -24.20
CA VAL A 310 -21.33 -32.65 -23.48
C VAL A 310 -20.57 -33.93 -23.13
N LYS A 311 -19.27 -33.99 -23.42
CA LYS A 311 -18.41 -35.06 -22.90
C LYS A 311 -18.13 -34.84 -21.41
N ILE A 312 -18.17 -35.91 -20.61
CA ILE A 312 -17.99 -35.83 -19.16
C ILE A 312 -16.66 -36.44 -18.76
N THR A 313 -15.74 -35.60 -18.27
CA THR A 313 -14.43 -35.99 -17.72
C THR A 313 -14.31 -35.57 -16.24
N PRO A 314 -14.90 -36.32 -15.29
CA PRO A 314 -15.05 -35.86 -13.90
C PRO A 314 -13.74 -35.51 -13.18
N ALA A 315 -12.60 -36.08 -13.59
CA ALA A 315 -11.31 -35.84 -12.96
C ALA A 315 -10.59 -34.55 -13.43
N HIS A 316 -11.14 -33.81 -14.40
CA HIS A 316 -10.45 -32.70 -15.07
C HIS A 316 -11.27 -31.42 -15.29
N ASP A 317 -12.54 -31.39 -14.92
CA ASP A 317 -13.38 -30.18 -15.01
C ASP A 317 -14.36 -30.09 -13.82
N PRO A 318 -14.51 -28.93 -13.16
CA PRO A 318 -15.41 -28.77 -12.01
C PRO A 318 -16.88 -29.08 -12.28
N ASN A 319 -17.39 -28.74 -13.48
CA ASN A 319 -18.78 -29.01 -13.84
C ASN A 319 -18.98 -30.49 -14.15
N ASP A 320 -18.00 -31.11 -14.83
CA ASP A 320 -17.98 -32.55 -15.07
C ASP A 320 -17.84 -33.34 -13.76
N PHE A 321 -17.09 -32.82 -12.78
CA PHE A 321 -16.94 -33.42 -11.44
C PHE A 321 -18.27 -33.44 -10.69
N ALA A 322 -19.01 -32.32 -10.70
CA ALA A 322 -20.34 -32.24 -10.10
C ALA A 322 -21.30 -33.23 -10.77
N THR A 323 -21.28 -33.29 -12.11
CA THR A 323 -22.05 -34.24 -12.93
C THR A 323 -21.69 -35.68 -12.60
N GLY A 324 -20.39 -35.99 -12.52
CA GLY A 324 -19.88 -37.30 -12.15
C GLY A 324 -20.36 -37.74 -10.77
N LYS A 325 -20.41 -36.83 -9.79
CA LYS A 325 -20.98 -37.12 -8.47
C LYS A 325 -22.49 -37.36 -8.53
N ARG A 326 -23.25 -36.56 -9.28
CA ARG A 326 -24.71 -36.71 -9.42
C ARG A 326 -25.09 -38.07 -10.03
N HIS A 327 -24.32 -38.56 -11.00
CA HIS A 327 -24.61 -39.79 -11.74
C HIS A 327 -23.77 -41.00 -11.32
N GLY A 328 -22.94 -40.89 -10.29
CA GLY A 328 -22.11 -42.00 -9.80
C GLY A 328 -21.08 -42.51 -10.83
N LEU A 329 -20.51 -41.60 -11.62
CA LEU A 329 -19.54 -41.95 -12.66
C LEU A 329 -18.14 -42.22 -12.09
N GLU A 330 -17.33 -42.97 -12.84
CA GLU A 330 -15.92 -43.17 -12.52
C GLU A 330 -15.11 -41.88 -12.76
N PHE A 331 -14.08 -41.66 -11.94
CA PHE A 331 -13.20 -40.49 -12.00
C PHE A 331 -11.81 -40.92 -12.50
N ILE A 332 -11.58 -40.77 -13.81
CA ILE A 332 -10.35 -41.25 -14.46
C ILE A 332 -9.41 -40.07 -14.71
N ASN A 333 -8.34 -39.98 -13.94
CA ASN A 333 -7.28 -38.99 -14.13
C ASN A 333 -6.35 -39.43 -15.29
N VAL A 334 -6.16 -38.56 -16.28
CA VAL A 334 -5.29 -38.82 -17.45
C VAL A 334 -3.98 -38.04 -17.44
N PHE A 335 -3.78 -37.13 -16.48
CA PHE A 335 -2.54 -36.37 -16.37
C PHE A 335 -1.70 -36.80 -15.16
N ASP A 336 -0.37 -36.74 -15.32
CA ASP A 336 0.58 -36.75 -14.21
C ASP A 336 0.85 -35.32 -13.69
N ASP A 337 1.72 -35.21 -12.67
CA ASP A 337 2.06 -33.94 -12.02
C ASP A 337 2.76 -32.93 -12.96
N ASP A 338 3.40 -33.42 -14.02
CA ASP A 338 4.06 -32.64 -15.05
C ASP A 338 3.08 -32.20 -16.17
N GLY A 339 1.81 -32.59 -16.08
CA GLY A 339 0.81 -32.35 -17.13
C GLY A 339 1.07 -33.19 -18.39
N ARG A 340 1.69 -34.35 -18.24
CA ARG A 340 1.81 -35.37 -19.30
C ARG A 340 0.70 -36.38 -19.19
N ILE A 341 0.34 -36.97 -20.31
CA ILE A 341 -0.61 -38.07 -20.37
C ILE A 341 -0.02 -39.29 -19.66
N ASN A 342 -0.75 -39.83 -18.68
CA ASN A 342 -0.38 -41.05 -17.96
C ASN A 342 -0.89 -42.32 -18.70
N ALA A 343 -0.71 -43.49 -18.09
CA ALA A 343 -1.09 -44.78 -18.69
C ALA A 343 -2.57 -44.89 -19.11
N ASN A 344 -3.49 -44.10 -18.54
CA ASN A 344 -4.91 -44.08 -18.92
C ASN A 344 -5.14 -43.49 -20.33
N GLY A 345 -4.19 -42.73 -20.87
CA GLY A 345 -4.30 -42.14 -22.20
C GLY A 345 -3.86 -43.03 -23.36
N GLY A 346 -3.43 -44.26 -23.09
CA GLY A 346 -3.08 -45.26 -24.11
C GLY A 346 -1.96 -44.77 -25.05
N PRO A 347 -2.17 -44.70 -26.38
CA PRO A 347 -1.12 -44.35 -27.35
C PRO A 347 -0.57 -42.92 -27.20
N PHE A 348 -1.24 -42.08 -26.39
CA PHE A 348 -0.81 -40.71 -26.12
C PHE A 348 0.06 -40.58 -24.86
N GLU A 349 0.32 -41.67 -24.14
CA GLU A 349 1.14 -41.70 -22.93
C GLU A 349 2.49 -40.98 -23.12
N GLY A 350 2.88 -40.20 -22.11
CA GLY A 350 4.11 -39.40 -22.08
C GLY A 350 4.02 -38.05 -22.82
N GLN A 351 3.02 -37.83 -23.69
CA GLN A 351 2.84 -36.55 -24.38
C GLN A 351 2.39 -35.46 -23.41
N ARG A 352 2.82 -34.22 -23.62
CA ARG A 352 2.34 -33.09 -22.80
C ARG A 352 0.91 -32.70 -23.20
N ARG A 353 0.07 -32.25 -22.26
CA ARG A 353 -1.36 -31.96 -22.48
C ARG A 353 -1.70 -31.17 -23.76
N PHE A 354 -0.96 -30.11 -24.10
CA PHE A 354 -1.25 -29.32 -25.31
C PHE A 354 -0.61 -29.89 -26.59
N GLU A 355 0.38 -30.77 -26.46
CA GLU A 355 0.84 -31.60 -27.58
C GLU A 355 -0.18 -32.69 -27.86
N ALA A 356 -0.67 -33.35 -26.80
CA ALA A 356 -1.75 -34.33 -26.84
C ALA A 356 -3.02 -33.75 -27.47
N ARG A 357 -3.37 -32.48 -27.19
CA ARG A 357 -4.47 -31.77 -27.87
C ARG A 357 -4.36 -31.84 -29.39
N ARG A 358 -3.17 -31.59 -29.94
CA ARG A 358 -2.91 -31.63 -31.38
C ARG A 358 -2.99 -33.06 -31.91
N THR A 359 -2.29 -34.00 -31.27
CA THR A 359 -2.22 -35.40 -31.75
C THR A 359 -3.54 -36.15 -31.60
N VAL A 360 -4.31 -35.92 -30.54
CA VAL A 360 -5.67 -36.45 -30.37
C VAL A 360 -6.60 -35.90 -31.46
N THR A 361 -6.48 -34.61 -31.79
CA THR A 361 -7.25 -34.03 -32.90
C THR A 361 -6.93 -34.72 -34.22
N GLU A 362 -5.64 -34.92 -34.54
CA GLU A 362 -5.24 -35.62 -35.77
C GLU A 362 -5.69 -37.09 -35.78
N PHE A 363 -5.58 -37.80 -34.66
CA PHE A 363 -6.11 -39.16 -34.54
C PHE A 363 -7.62 -39.22 -34.84
N LEU A 364 -8.41 -38.27 -34.33
CA LEU A 364 -9.85 -38.22 -34.59
C LEU A 364 -10.15 -37.88 -36.06
N LYS A 365 -9.32 -37.07 -36.72
CA LYS A 365 -9.43 -36.81 -38.17
C LYS A 365 -9.11 -38.06 -38.98
N GLU A 366 -8.05 -38.78 -38.65
CA GLU A 366 -7.67 -40.05 -39.30
C GLU A 366 -8.77 -41.11 -39.16
N LYS A 367 -9.47 -41.13 -38.01
CA LYS A 367 -10.64 -41.99 -37.77
C LYS A 367 -11.93 -41.49 -38.42
N GLY A 368 -11.94 -40.31 -39.03
CA GLY A 368 -13.14 -39.70 -39.60
C GLY A 368 -14.18 -39.27 -38.55
N LEU A 369 -13.78 -39.09 -37.29
CA LEU A 369 -14.65 -38.73 -36.15
C LEU A 369 -14.59 -37.24 -35.79
N PHE A 370 -13.64 -36.48 -36.33
CA PHE A 370 -13.57 -35.03 -36.12
C PHE A 370 -14.64 -34.29 -36.95
N ARG A 371 -15.33 -33.30 -36.37
CA ARG A 371 -16.45 -32.57 -37.00
C ARG A 371 -16.21 -31.08 -37.18
N GLY A 372 -15.09 -30.55 -36.70
CA GLY A 372 -14.65 -29.18 -36.99
C GLY A 372 -14.23 -28.40 -35.74
N THR A 373 -13.77 -27.19 -35.98
CA THR A 373 -13.39 -26.21 -34.95
C THR A 373 -14.06 -24.89 -35.27
N GLU A 374 -14.67 -24.25 -34.28
CA GLU A 374 -15.23 -22.91 -34.38
C GLU A 374 -14.67 -21.98 -33.28
N PRO A 375 -14.64 -20.65 -33.51
CA PRO A 375 -14.27 -19.70 -32.46
C PRO A 375 -15.27 -19.74 -31.30
N ASN A 376 -14.77 -19.74 -30.06
CA ASN A 376 -15.59 -19.75 -28.86
C ASN A 376 -14.96 -18.86 -27.76
N PRO A 377 -15.65 -17.80 -27.31
CA PRO A 377 -15.20 -17.04 -26.15
C PRO A 377 -15.01 -17.93 -24.92
N MET A 378 -13.91 -17.78 -24.20
CA MET A 378 -13.65 -18.54 -22.99
C MET A 378 -12.90 -17.73 -21.93
N ARG A 379 -12.95 -18.20 -20.69
CA ARG A 379 -12.18 -17.66 -19.58
C ARG A 379 -11.14 -18.67 -19.14
N LEU A 380 -9.87 -18.26 -19.06
CA LEU A 380 -8.75 -19.12 -18.67
C LEU A 380 -8.21 -18.72 -17.30
N GLY A 381 -7.97 -19.72 -16.45
CA GLY A 381 -7.23 -19.55 -15.20
C GLY A 381 -5.74 -19.74 -15.43
N LEU A 382 -4.93 -18.77 -15.02
CA LEU A 382 -3.47 -18.81 -15.07
C LEU A 382 -2.92 -18.84 -13.65
N CYS A 383 -1.87 -19.61 -13.40
CA CYS A 383 -1.14 -19.53 -12.15
C CYS A 383 -0.54 -18.13 -12.00
N SER A 384 -0.87 -17.43 -10.92
CA SER A 384 -0.39 -16.06 -10.69
C SER A 384 1.14 -15.93 -10.64
N ARG A 385 1.85 -17.03 -10.36
CA ARG A 385 3.31 -17.09 -10.21
C ARG A 385 4.05 -17.55 -11.47
N SER A 386 3.68 -18.70 -12.03
CA SER A 386 4.35 -19.26 -13.22
C SER A 386 3.78 -18.75 -14.53
N LYS A 387 2.55 -18.20 -14.51
CA LYS A 387 1.74 -17.87 -15.69
C LYS A 387 1.35 -19.08 -16.56
N ASP A 388 1.50 -20.29 -16.01
CA ASP A 388 1.01 -21.53 -16.63
C ASP A 388 -0.51 -21.60 -16.58
N VAL A 389 -1.13 -22.31 -17.52
CA VAL A 389 -2.58 -22.55 -17.51
C VAL A 389 -2.90 -23.55 -16.41
N ILE A 390 -3.81 -23.20 -15.51
CA ILE A 390 -4.21 -24.07 -14.40
C ILE A 390 -4.88 -25.34 -14.93
N GLU A 391 -4.47 -26.47 -14.39
CA GLU A 391 -5.07 -27.78 -14.63
C GLU A 391 -6.00 -28.13 -13.46
N PRO A 392 -7.32 -28.25 -13.65
CA PRO A 392 -8.14 -28.93 -12.67
C PRO A 392 -7.72 -30.40 -12.64
N MET A 393 -7.19 -30.86 -11.50
CA MET A 393 -6.74 -32.24 -11.35
C MET A 393 -7.24 -32.84 -10.05
N LEU A 394 -7.68 -34.10 -10.11
CA LEU A 394 -8.10 -34.86 -8.94
C LEU A 394 -6.88 -35.26 -8.11
N LYS A 395 -6.75 -34.69 -6.90
CA LYS A 395 -5.65 -34.96 -5.98
C LYS A 395 -6.16 -35.10 -4.54
N PRO A 396 -5.60 -36.04 -3.75
CA PRO A 396 -5.85 -36.08 -2.32
C PRO A 396 -5.17 -34.86 -1.68
N GLN A 397 -5.94 -34.06 -0.94
CA GLN A 397 -5.48 -32.83 -0.29
C GLN A 397 -6.08 -32.66 1.11
N TRP A 398 -5.45 -31.82 1.93
CA TRP A 398 -5.98 -31.37 3.23
C TRP A 398 -6.83 -30.12 3.05
N TRP A 399 -8.01 -30.14 3.68
CA TRP A 399 -9.02 -29.10 3.57
C TRP A 399 -9.43 -28.60 4.95
N VAL A 400 -9.74 -27.32 5.04
CA VAL A 400 -10.38 -26.68 6.19
C VAL A 400 -11.84 -26.39 5.84
N ASP A 401 -12.78 -26.90 6.62
CA ASP A 401 -14.19 -26.50 6.57
C ASP A 401 -14.33 -25.05 7.06
N CYS A 402 -14.62 -24.14 6.14
CA CYS A 402 -14.72 -22.72 6.42
C CYS A 402 -16.13 -22.25 6.79
N LYS A 403 -17.16 -23.10 6.63
CA LYS A 403 -18.56 -22.65 6.62
C LYS A 403 -18.97 -21.98 7.93
N GLN A 404 -18.77 -22.66 9.07
CA GLN A 404 -19.13 -22.10 10.37
C GLN A 404 -18.23 -20.92 10.75
N MET A 405 -16.92 -21.02 10.51
CA MET A 405 -15.97 -19.95 10.86
C MET A 405 -16.25 -18.66 10.09
N ALA A 406 -16.67 -18.76 8.83
CA ALA A 406 -17.08 -17.62 8.03
C ALA A 406 -18.38 -17.00 8.52
N ALA A 407 -19.37 -17.82 8.92
CA ALA A 407 -20.59 -17.34 9.55
C ALA A 407 -20.29 -16.58 10.85
N ASP A 408 -19.37 -17.09 11.67
CA ASP A 408 -18.92 -16.45 12.91
C ASP A 408 -18.23 -15.11 12.65
N GLY A 409 -17.39 -15.03 11.60
CA GLY A 409 -16.75 -13.80 11.15
C GLY A 409 -17.74 -12.75 10.61
N CYS A 410 -18.81 -13.18 9.92
CA CYS A 410 -19.92 -12.31 9.55
C CYS A 410 -20.68 -11.80 10.77
N ALA A 411 -20.94 -12.68 11.75
CA ALA A 411 -21.62 -12.30 12.99
C ALA A 411 -20.83 -11.25 13.77
N ALA A 412 -19.50 -11.41 13.88
CA ALA A 412 -18.62 -10.48 14.58
C ALA A 412 -18.66 -9.04 14.04
N VAL A 413 -18.89 -8.87 12.73
CA VAL A 413 -19.10 -7.53 12.13
C VAL A 413 -20.51 -7.02 12.41
N ARG A 414 -21.53 -7.87 12.23
CA ARG A 414 -22.95 -7.50 12.40
C ARG A 414 -23.30 -7.12 13.83
N ASP A 415 -22.70 -7.77 14.82
CA ASP A 415 -22.96 -7.51 16.24
C ASP A 415 -22.04 -6.44 16.86
N GLY A 416 -21.05 -5.94 16.10
CA GLY A 416 -20.17 -4.86 16.50
C GLY A 416 -18.96 -5.28 17.34
N ARG A 417 -18.69 -6.58 17.53
CA ARG A 417 -17.43 -7.05 18.15
C ARG A 417 -16.19 -6.67 17.34
N MET A 418 -16.34 -6.56 16.02
CA MET A 418 -15.31 -6.11 15.09
C MET A 418 -15.87 -5.07 14.13
N LYS A 419 -15.12 -4.01 13.83
CA LYS A 419 -15.49 -3.02 12.80
C LYS A 419 -14.56 -3.10 11.61
N ILE A 420 -15.10 -2.91 10.40
CA ILE A 420 -14.31 -2.78 9.16
C ILE A 420 -14.43 -1.35 8.65
N LEU A 421 -13.30 -0.70 8.46
CA LEU A 421 -13.18 0.69 8.04
C LEU A 421 -12.33 0.78 6.77
N PRO A 422 -12.75 1.56 5.75
CA PRO A 422 -14.06 2.20 5.62
C PRO A 422 -15.25 1.21 5.52
N LYS A 423 -16.45 1.63 5.92
CA LYS A 423 -17.65 0.77 6.01
C LYS A 423 -18.06 0.13 4.68
N GLU A 424 -17.71 0.72 3.55
CA GLU A 424 -18.00 0.16 2.22
C GLU A 424 -17.41 -1.24 1.99
N PHE A 425 -16.34 -1.61 2.70
CA PHE A 425 -15.76 -2.94 2.61
C PHE A 425 -16.59 -4.03 3.31
N GLU A 426 -17.55 -3.68 4.17
CA GLU A 426 -18.45 -4.65 4.83
C GLU A 426 -19.29 -5.43 3.80
N ALA A 427 -19.80 -4.76 2.76
CA ALA A 427 -20.57 -5.43 1.71
C ALA A 427 -19.71 -6.47 0.97
N THR A 428 -18.44 -6.16 0.75
CA THR A 428 -17.48 -7.07 0.12
C THR A 428 -17.14 -8.23 1.07
N TRP A 429 -17.00 -7.95 2.36
CA TRP A 429 -16.80 -8.93 3.43
C TRP A 429 -17.90 -9.98 3.48
N PHE A 430 -19.17 -9.55 3.58
CA PHE A 430 -20.32 -10.46 3.65
C PHE A 430 -20.45 -11.30 2.39
N ARG A 431 -20.40 -10.66 1.20
CA ARG A 431 -20.51 -11.38 -0.08
C ARG A 431 -19.47 -12.49 -0.20
N TRP A 432 -18.25 -12.27 0.29
CA TRP A 432 -17.18 -13.25 0.17
C TRP A 432 -17.33 -14.39 1.18
N LEU A 433 -17.58 -14.07 2.46
CA LEU A 433 -17.70 -15.08 3.52
C LEU A 433 -18.97 -15.91 3.42
N GLU A 434 -20.09 -15.34 2.96
CA GLU A 434 -21.34 -16.09 2.77
C GLU A 434 -21.26 -17.11 1.62
N ASN A 435 -20.33 -16.90 0.68
CA ASN A 435 -20.09 -17.79 -0.46
C ASN A 435 -18.75 -18.53 -0.35
N ILE A 436 -18.20 -18.65 0.87
CA ILE A 436 -16.90 -19.29 1.08
C ILE A 436 -16.96 -20.78 0.72
N ARG A 437 -15.85 -21.29 0.18
CA ARG A 437 -15.61 -22.72 -0.06
C ARG A 437 -14.57 -23.23 0.93
N ASP A 438 -14.55 -24.54 1.11
CA ASP A 438 -13.51 -25.20 1.90
C ASP A 438 -12.13 -24.86 1.35
N TRP A 439 -11.22 -24.60 2.27
CA TRP A 439 -9.90 -24.10 1.94
C TRP A 439 -8.90 -25.24 1.84
N CYS A 440 -8.35 -25.47 0.64
CA CYS A 440 -7.23 -26.38 0.43
C CYS A 440 -5.96 -25.82 1.09
N VAL A 441 -5.49 -26.47 2.15
CA VAL A 441 -4.36 -26.01 2.98
C VAL A 441 -3.06 -26.75 2.74
N SER A 442 -3.06 -27.90 2.06
CA SER A 442 -1.82 -28.59 1.71
C SER A 442 -1.19 -28.05 0.43
N ARG A 443 0.13 -28.12 0.35
CA ARG A 443 0.97 -27.68 -0.78
C ARG A 443 2.12 -28.65 -0.98
N GLN A 444 2.41 -28.98 -2.24
CA GLN A 444 3.50 -29.88 -2.64
C GLN A 444 4.82 -29.09 -2.80
N LEU A 445 5.06 -28.21 -1.84
CA LEU A 445 6.25 -27.38 -1.76
C LEU A 445 7.24 -28.02 -0.78
N TRP A 446 8.50 -27.61 -0.86
CA TRP A 446 9.50 -28.01 0.14
C TRP A 446 9.60 -26.97 1.25
N TRP A 447 9.36 -25.70 0.93
CA TRP A 447 9.40 -24.58 1.87
C TRP A 447 8.02 -24.30 2.47
N GLY A 448 7.92 -24.40 3.81
CA GLY A 448 6.69 -24.19 4.58
C GLY A 448 6.66 -25.07 5.83
N HIS A 449 5.61 -24.96 6.64
CA HIS A 449 5.41 -25.84 7.79
C HIS A 449 4.97 -27.22 7.33
N ARG A 450 5.75 -28.26 7.62
CA ARG A 450 5.38 -29.65 7.28
C ARG A 450 4.12 -30.05 8.04
N ILE A 451 3.18 -30.69 7.34
CA ILE A 451 1.91 -31.11 7.94
C ILE A 451 2.17 -32.16 9.05
N PRO A 452 1.58 -32.01 10.26
CA PRO A 452 1.78 -32.95 11.37
C PRO A 452 0.84 -34.15 11.29
N ALA A 453 0.69 -34.71 10.09
CA ALA A 453 -0.13 -35.88 9.80
C ALA A 453 0.74 -37.05 9.36
N TYR A 454 0.33 -38.25 9.77
CA TYR A 454 1.06 -39.49 9.56
C TYR A 454 0.13 -40.54 8.98
N TYR A 455 0.52 -41.11 7.85
CA TYR A 455 -0.18 -42.22 7.22
C TYR A 455 0.22 -43.53 7.91
N CYS A 456 -0.77 -44.30 8.33
CA CYS A 456 -0.57 -45.60 8.94
C CYS A 456 -0.43 -46.67 7.85
N GLN A 457 0.81 -47.02 7.49
CA GLN A 457 1.09 -48.14 6.60
C GLN A 457 0.95 -49.45 7.40
N LEU A 458 0.03 -50.30 6.97
CA LEU A 458 -0.24 -51.59 7.59
C LEU A 458 0.43 -52.71 6.78
N ASP A 459 0.82 -53.79 7.45
CA ASP A 459 1.44 -54.95 6.80
C ASP A 459 0.56 -55.54 5.69
N GLY A 460 1.21 -55.86 4.55
CA GLY A 460 0.58 -56.48 3.38
C GLY A 460 -0.19 -55.51 2.48
N ASP A 461 -0.15 -54.22 2.77
CA ASP A 461 -0.92 -53.21 2.03
C ASP A 461 -0.09 -52.49 0.96
N ALA A 462 -0.67 -52.34 -0.24
CA ALA A 462 -0.03 -51.68 -1.38
C ALA A 462 -0.41 -50.19 -1.54
N SER A 463 -1.39 -49.68 -0.76
CA SER A 463 -1.82 -48.29 -0.85
C SER A 463 -0.78 -47.35 -0.22
N LEU A 464 -0.30 -46.40 -1.01
CA LEU A 464 0.68 -45.39 -0.61
C LEU A 464 0.01 -44.00 -0.50
N PRO A 465 0.44 -43.15 0.45
CA PRO A 465 -0.08 -41.80 0.59
C PRO A 465 0.23 -40.95 -0.66
N GLY A 466 -0.62 -39.97 -0.95
CA GLY A 466 -0.47 -39.03 -2.08
C GLY A 466 -0.95 -39.57 -3.42
N THR A 467 -1.40 -40.82 -3.49
CA THR A 467 -1.93 -41.45 -4.71
C THR A 467 -3.45 -41.30 -4.80
N THR A 468 -4.03 -41.44 -6.00
CA THR A 468 -5.50 -41.44 -6.14
C THR A 468 -6.18 -42.67 -5.53
N THR A 469 -5.41 -43.70 -5.17
CA THR A 469 -5.82 -44.92 -4.47
C THR A 469 -5.48 -44.89 -2.97
N GLU A 470 -5.09 -43.73 -2.45
CA GLU A 470 -4.85 -43.48 -1.02
C GLU A 470 -6.10 -43.78 -0.19
N ASP A 471 -5.94 -44.59 0.87
CA ASP A 471 -7.00 -44.80 1.86
C ASP A 471 -6.95 -43.70 2.94
N MET A 472 -7.82 -42.71 2.77
CA MET A 472 -7.88 -41.52 3.63
C MET A 472 -8.21 -41.84 5.09
N SER A 473 -8.79 -43.00 5.36
CA SER A 473 -9.09 -43.42 6.73
C SER A 473 -7.83 -43.73 7.54
N ARG A 474 -6.64 -43.82 6.93
CA ARG A 474 -5.39 -44.22 7.60
C ARG A 474 -4.55 -43.08 8.17
N TRP A 475 -4.97 -41.84 7.97
CA TRP A 475 -4.27 -40.71 8.56
C TRP A 475 -4.55 -40.61 10.06
N VAL A 476 -3.50 -40.29 10.80
CA VAL A 476 -3.54 -39.81 12.19
C VAL A 476 -2.75 -38.51 12.28
N VAL A 477 -3.17 -37.61 13.16
CA VAL A 477 -2.55 -36.29 13.35
C VAL A 477 -2.03 -36.21 14.77
N GLY A 478 -0.81 -35.72 14.97
CA GLY A 478 -0.20 -35.65 16.30
C GLY A 478 0.89 -34.58 16.38
N ARG A 479 1.09 -34.01 17.58
CA ARG A 479 2.10 -32.96 17.82
C ARG A 479 3.53 -33.48 17.68
N SER A 480 3.71 -34.78 17.91
CA SER A 480 4.99 -35.45 17.77
C SER A 480 4.80 -36.85 17.15
N PRO A 481 5.88 -37.47 16.64
CA PRO A 481 5.86 -38.85 16.17
C PRO A 481 5.37 -39.84 17.24
N GLU A 482 5.63 -39.58 18.52
CA GLU A 482 5.18 -40.40 19.65
C GLU A 482 3.68 -40.27 19.87
N GLU A 483 3.13 -39.05 19.82
CA GLU A 483 1.66 -38.86 19.90
C GLU A 483 0.96 -39.51 18.70
N ALA A 484 1.51 -39.34 17.49
CA ALA A 484 0.97 -39.97 16.29
C ALA A 484 0.97 -41.50 16.39
N ARG A 485 2.05 -42.10 16.94
CA ARG A 485 2.15 -43.55 17.16
C ARG A 485 1.09 -44.04 18.13
N ARG A 486 0.90 -43.37 19.26
CA ARG A 486 -0.17 -43.73 20.21
C ARG A 486 -1.55 -43.68 19.55
N ARG A 487 -1.86 -42.61 18.80
CA ARG A 487 -3.14 -42.47 18.07
C ARG A 487 -3.30 -43.55 17.00
N ALA A 488 -2.22 -43.97 16.34
CA ALA A 488 -2.25 -45.06 15.36
C ALA A 488 -2.52 -46.42 16.00
N GLU A 489 -1.88 -46.71 17.13
CA GLU A 489 -2.08 -47.95 17.91
C GLU A 489 -3.52 -48.05 18.45
N GLU A 490 -4.09 -46.93 18.91
CA GLU A 490 -5.49 -46.84 19.33
C GLU A 490 -6.46 -47.08 18.16
N LYS A 491 -6.13 -46.55 16.97
CA LYS A 491 -6.97 -46.65 15.77
C LYS A 491 -6.90 -48.02 15.09
N PHE A 492 -5.74 -48.68 15.16
CA PHE A 492 -5.47 -49.98 14.54
C PHE A 492 -4.94 -51.00 15.57
N PRO A 493 -5.76 -51.38 16.56
CA PRO A 493 -5.31 -52.23 17.66
C PRO A 493 -4.86 -53.61 17.14
N GLY A 494 -3.68 -54.06 17.60
CA GLY A 494 -3.13 -55.38 17.27
C GLY A 494 -2.55 -55.54 15.87
N ARG A 495 -2.38 -54.44 15.11
CA ARG A 495 -1.68 -54.44 13.82
C ARG A 495 -0.31 -53.77 13.94
N GLU A 496 0.67 -54.26 13.20
CA GLU A 496 1.94 -53.55 13.02
C GLU A 496 1.72 -52.34 12.11
N VAL A 497 2.19 -51.17 12.54
CA VAL A 497 1.99 -49.90 11.83
C VAL A 497 3.32 -49.18 11.63
N THR A 498 3.64 -48.91 10.37
CA THR A 498 4.72 -47.97 10.01
C THR A 498 4.12 -46.59 9.74
N LEU A 499 4.62 -45.57 10.44
CA LEU A 499 4.15 -44.20 10.25
C LEU A 499 4.98 -43.49 9.17
N LEU A 500 4.28 -42.95 8.17
CA LEU A 500 4.86 -42.11 7.13
C LEU A 500 4.31 -40.69 7.29
N GLN A 501 5.15 -39.74 7.71
CA GLN A 501 4.71 -38.35 7.83
C GLN A 501 4.44 -37.76 6.44
N ASP A 502 3.32 -37.05 6.29
CA ASP A 502 2.98 -36.33 5.08
C ASP A 502 4.15 -35.45 4.60
N GLU A 503 4.47 -35.51 3.31
CA GLU A 503 5.55 -34.71 2.74
C GLU A 503 5.13 -33.28 2.43
N ASP A 504 3.82 -33.05 2.32
CA ASP A 504 3.21 -31.76 2.08
C ASP A 504 3.54 -30.75 3.18
N VAL A 505 3.56 -29.48 2.78
CA VAL A 505 3.61 -28.35 3.69
C VAL A 505 2.29 -27.59 3.67
N LEU A 506 2.06 -26.80 4.72
CA LEU A 506 0.89 -25.94 4.82
C LEU A 506 1.01 -24.71 3.93
N ASP A 507 -0.14 -24.27 3.45
CA ASP A 507 -0.35 -22.96 2.85
C ASP A 507 0.17 -21.85 3.77
N THR A 508 0.89 -20.88 3.22
CA THR A 508 1.41 -19.72 3.96
C THR A 508 0.30 -19.00 4.72
N TRP A 509 -0.90 -18.90 4.14
CA TRP A 509 -2.03 -18.25 4.79
C TRP A 509 -2.51 -18.98 6.05
N PHE A 510 -2.16 -20.27 6.24
CA PHE A 510 -2.42 -21.01 7.47
C PHE A 510 -1.58 -20.50 8.63
N SER A 511 -0.27 -20.34 8.44
CA SER A 511 0.58 -19.75 9.48
C SER A 511 0.28 -18.27 9.69
N SER A 512 0.09 -17.52 8.61
CA SER A 512 -0.15 -16.07 8.69
C SER A 512 -1.55 -15.76 9.25
N GLY A 513 -2.53 -16.66 9.12
CA GLY A 513 -3.81 -16.57 9.81
C GLY A 513 -3.72 -16.67 11.34
N LEU A 514 -2.63 -17.23 11.88
CA LEU A 514 -2.41 -17.31 13.33
C LEU A 514 -1.68 -16.08 13.90
N PHE A 515 -1.16 -15.19 13.03
CA PHE A 515 -0.29 -14.08 13.41
C PHE A 515 -0.77 -13.21 14.58
N PRO A 516 -2.05 -12.81 14.70
CA PRO A 516 -2.47 -11.86 15.74
C PRO A 516 -2.41 -12.41 17.16
N PHE A 517 -2.22 -13.72 17.35
CA PHE A 517 -2.06 -14.35 18.65
C PHE A 517 -0.81 -15.23 18.76
N SER A 518 -0.28 -15.77 17.65
CA SER A 518 1.00 -16.50 17.65
C SER A 518 2.20 -15.61 17.95
N VAL A 519 2.11 -14.30 17.66
CA VAL A 519 3.12 -13.31 18.07
C VAL A 519 3.30 -13.24 19.59
N PHE A 520 2.26 -13.59 20.35
CA PHE A 520 2.28 -13.67 21.82
C PHE A 520 2.53 -15.09 22.34
N CYS A 521 3.08 -15.96 21.49
CA CYS A 521 3.45 -17.34 21.78
C CYS A 521 2.27 -18.25 22.19
N TRP A 522 1.05 -17.96 21.69
CA TRP A 522 -0.04 -18.94 21.73
C TRP A 522 0.44 -20.27 21.09
N PRO A 523 0.11 -21.46 21.65
CA PRO A 523 -0.94 -21.73 22.64
C PRO A 523 -0.54 -21.59 24.11
N ASN A 524 0.67 -21.11 24.40
CA ASN A 524 1.11 -20.92 25.78
C ASN A 524 0.37 -19.75 26.41
N ASN A 525 -0.04 -19.90 27.67
CA ASN A 525 -0.71 -18.85 28.44
C ASN A 525 0.31 -17.81 28.94
N THR A 526 0.88 -17.03 28.02
CA THR A 526 1.89 -16.02 28.34
C THR A 526 1.27 -14.74 28.91
N ALA A 527 2.08 -13.97 29.63
CA ALA A 527 1.68 -12.65 30.12
C ALA A 527 1.35 -11.68 28.96
N ASP A 528 2.11 -11.77 27.87
CA ASP A 528 1.86 -10.98 26.66
C ASP A 528 0.50 -11.32 26.04
N LEU A 529 0.17 -12.62 25.92
CA LEU A 529 -1.12 -13.05 25.37
C LEU A 529 -2.27 -12.52 26.25
N ALA A 530 -2.15 -12.63 27.57
CA ALA A 530 -3.17 -12.14 28.49
C ALA A 530 -3.34 -10.61 28.48
N LYS A 531 -2.26 -9.85 28.24
CA LYS A 531 -2.28 -8.38 28.30
C LYS A 531 -2.59 -7.70 26.96
N PHE A 532 -2.23 -8.32 25.83
CA PHE A 532 -2.24 -7.67 24.52
C PHE A 532 -3.17 -8.32 23.48
N PHE A 533 -3.77 -9.48 23.77
CA PHE A 533 -4.78 -10.11 22.92
C PHE A 533 -6.18 -10.00 23.56
N PRO A 534 -7.25 -9.67 22.81
CA PRO A 534 -7.26 -9.34 21.38
C PRO A 534 -6.60 -7.98 21.08
N THR A 535 -6.05 -7.85 19.88
CA THR A 535 -5.35 -6.63 19.45
C THR A 535 -6.33 -5.47 19.22
N SER A 536 -5.85 -4.24 19.20
CA SER A 536 -6.71 -3.06 19.08
C SER A 536 -7.12 -2.76 17.64
N LEU A 537 -6.15 -2.76 16.73
CA LEU A 537 -6.33 -2.41 15.32
C LEU A 537 -5.49 -3.35 14.45
N LEU A 538 -6.10 -3.86 13.40
CA LEU A 538 -5.37 -4.36 12.23
C LEU A 538 -5.45 -3.31 11.12
N GLU A 539 -4.30 -2.79 10.74
CA GLU A 539 -4.18 -1.92 9.57
C GLU A 539 -3.50 -2.68 8.43
N THR A 540 -4.08 -2.62 7.22
CA THR A 540 -3.50 -3.24 6.03
C THR A 540 -4.09 -2.70 4.72
N GLY A 541 -3.53 -3.10 3.58
CA GLY A 541 -4.10 -2.79 2.27
C GLY A 541 -5.37 -3.59 2.01
N HIS A 542 -6.33 -3.01 1.29
CA HIS A 542 -7.60 -3.69 1.01
C HIS A 542 -7.45 -4.95 0.13
N ASP A 543 -6.29 -5.18 -0.50
CA ASP A 543 -6.04 -6.31 -1.39
C ASP A 543 -5.91 -7.64 -0.64
N ILE A 544 -5.57 -7.63 0.65
CA ILE A 544 -5.43 -8.85 1.46
C ILE A 544 -6.56 -9.06 2.48
N LEU A 545 -7.68 -8.35 2.33
CA LEU A 545 -8.90 -8.51 3.16
C LEU A 545 -9.35 -9.98 3.23
N PHE A 546 -9.32 -10.70 2.12
CA PHE A 546 -9.75 -12.11 2.08
C PHE A 546 -8.62 -13.10 2.30
N PHE A 547 -7.40 -12.74 1.89
CA PHE A 547 -6.25 -13.64 1.94
C PHE A 547 -5.76 -13.77 3.39
N TRP A 548 -5.86 -12.70 4.15
CA TRP A 548 -5.27 -12.61 5.48
C TRP A 548 -6.28 -12.24 6.56
N VAL A 549 -6.98 -11.10 6.43
CA VAL A 549 -7.90 -10.62 7.47
C VAL A 549 -9.00 -11.63 7.78
N ALA A 550 -9.66 -12.15 6.74
CA ALA A 550 -10.68 -13.20 6.88
C ALA A 550 -10.11 -14.48 7.52
N ARG A 551 -8.89 -14.88 7.15
CA ARG A 551 -8.24 -16.08 7.71
C ARG A 551 -7.91 -15.88 9.20
N MET A 552 -7.41 -14.71 9.58
CA MET A 552 -7.16 -14.36 10.98
C MET A 552 -8.43 -14.41 11.83
N VAL A 553 -9.54 -13.85 11.32
CA VAL A 553 -10.82 -13.88 12.03
C VAL A 553 -11.33 -15.31 12.20
N MET A 554 -11.37 -16.08 11.12
CA MET A 554 -11.83 -17.48 11.18
C MET A 554 -11.00 -18.33 12.14
N MET A 555 -9.67 -18.27 12.03
CA MET A 555 -8.78 -19.10 12.84
C MET A 555 -8.77 -18.67 14.30
N SER A 556 -8.73 -17.36 14.60
CA SER A 556 -8.79 -16.85 15.97
C SER A 556 -10.10 -17.28 16.64
N MET A 557 -11.25 -17.07 16.01
CA MET A 557 -12.53 -17.44 16.60
C MET A 557 -12.64 -18.95 16.85
N ALA A 558 -12.12 -19.79 15.95
CA ALA A 558 -12.12 -21.23 16.12
C ALA A 558 -11.16 -21.74 17.22
N LEU A 559 -10.03 -21.05 17.44
CA LEU A 559 -8.96 -21.52 18.33
C LEU A 559 -8.93 -20.84 19.70
N THR A 560 -9.41 -19.60 19.79
CA THR A 560 -9.39 -18.77 21.00
C THR A 560 -10.79 -18.36 21.47
N GLY A 561 -11.81 -18.43 20.60
CA GLY A 561 -13.15 -17.93 20.88
C GLY A 561 -13.30 -16.40 20.80
N GLU A 562 -12.22 -15.68 20.52
CA GLU A 562 -12.16 -14.22 20.50
C GLU A 562 -11.88 -13.70 19.08
N VAL A 563 -12.36 -12.49 18.79
CA VAL A 563 -11.95 -11.77 17.58
C VAL A 563 -10.46 -11.40 17.67
N PRO A 564 -9.69 -11.48 16.58
CA PRO A 564 -8.25 -11.21 16.63
C PRO A 564 -7.91 -9.73 16.86
N PHE A 565 -8.82 -8.84 16.44
CA PHE A 565 -8.71 -7.38 16.51
C PHE A 565 -10.10 -6.78 16.65
N LYS A 566 -10.19 -5.62 17.30
CA LYS A 566 -11.46 -4.88 17.47
C LYS A 566 -11.82 -4.06 16.23
N GLU A 567 -10.82 -3.54 15.52
CA GLU A 567 -11.03 -2.72 14.32
C GLU A 567 -10.09 -3.18 13.19
N VAL A 568 -10.57 -3.09 11.95
CA VAL A 568 -9.80 -3.29 10.71
C VAL A 568 -9.83 -1.99 9.94
N TYR A 569 -8.67 -1.40 9.67
CA TYR A 569 -8.54 -0.25 8.79
C TYR A 569 -7.85 -0.66 7.48
N LEU A 570 -8.54 -0.45 6.37
CA LEU A 570 -8.09 -0.80 5.02
C LEU A 570 -7.67 0.45 4.25
N HIS A 571 -6.38 0.62 4.01
CA HIS A 571 -5.86 1.75 3.24
C HIS A 571 -5.86 1.49 1.72
N SER A 572 -5.77 2.60 0.98
CA SER A 572 -5.69 2.67 -0.49
C SER A 572 -4.38 2.09 -1.04
N MET A 573 -4.40 1.50 -2.23
CA MET A 573 -3.22 0.88 -2.82
C MET A 573 -2.34 1.90 -3.56
N VAL A 574 -1.03 1.90 -3.29
CA VAL A 574 -0.09 2.78 -4.00
C VAL A 574 0.16 2.26 -5.42
N ARG A 575 0.07 3.18 -6.38
CA ARG A 575 0.31 2.98 -7.81
C ARG A 575 1.45 3.84 -8.29
N ASP A 576 2.01 3.47 -9.45
CA ASP A 576 2.96 4.36 -10.11
C ASP A 576 2.27 5.64 -10.61
N ALA A 577 3.07 6.62 -11.07
CA ALA A 577 2.56 7.90 -11.56
C ALA A 577 1.56 7.78 -12.73
N HIS A 578 1.52 6.61 -13.40
CA HIS A 578 0.63 6.31 -14.53
C HIS A 578 -0.60 5.48 -14.13
N GLY A 579 -0.81 5.24 -12.83
CA GLY A 579 -1.95 4.48 -12.32
C GLY A 579 -1.84 2.97 -12.48
N ARG A 580 -0.65 2.42 -12.78
CA ARG A 580 -0.43 0.98 -12.80
C ARG A 580 -0.13 0.48 -11.39
N LYS A 581 -0.63 -0.72 -11.07
CA LYS A 581 -0.27 -1.41 -9.83
C LYS A 581 1.24 -1.56 -9.75
N MET A 582 1.85 -1.14 -8.64
CA MET A 582 3.27 -1.40 -8.41
C MET A 582 3.48 -2.90 -8.14
N SER A 583 4.37 -3.54 -8.90
CA SER A 583 4.72 -4.94 -8.68
C SER A 583 6.13 -5.26 -9.16
N LYS A 584 6.81 -6.16 -8.43
CA LYS A 584 8.17 -6.61 -8.78
C LYS A 584 8.23 -7.21 -10.18
N SER A 585 7.15 -7.82 -10.67
CA SER A 585 7.05 -8.41 -12.01
C SER A 585 6.94 -7.40 -13.16
N LEU A 586 6.54 -6.15 -12.88
CA LEU A 586 6.45 -5.08 -13.87
C LEU A 586 7.66 -4.13 -13.86
N GLY A 587 8.57 -4.29 -12.88
CA GLY A 587 9.74 -3.42 -12.74
C GLY A 587 9.43 -1.96 -12.41
N ASN A 588 8.17 -1.66 -12.06
CA ASN A 588 7.72 -0.30 -11.69
C ASN A 588 7.70 -0.06 -10.17
N VAL A 589 8.37 -0.93 -9.41
CA VAL A 589 8.52 -0.78 -7.97
C VAL A 589 9.63 0.22 -7.66
N ILE A 590 9.35 1.14 -6.75
CA ILE A 590 10.33 2.06 -6.18
C ILE A 590 10.64 1.59 -4.75
N ASP A 591 11.92 1.37 -4.48
CA ASP A 591 12.41 1.09 -3.13
C ASP A 591 12.31 2.37 -2.28
N PRO A 592 11.72 2.35 -1.08
CA PRO A 592 11.63 3.53 -0.23
C PRO A 592 13.00 4.14 0.09
N ILE A 593 14.06 3.34 0.16
CA ILE A 593 15.42 3.83 0.45
C ILE A 593 15.93 4.72 -0.67
N HIS A 594 15.57 4.43 -1.93
CA HIS A 594 15.94 5.27 -3.08
C HIS A 594 15.33 6.67 -3.00
N VAL A 595 14.16 6.83 -2.37
CA VAL A 595 13.53 8.14 -2.14
C VAL A 595 14.15 8.84 -0.94
N ILE A 596 14.48 8.08 0.11
CA ILE A 596 15.06 8.61 1.34
C ILE A 596 16.48 9.13 1.10
N GLU A 597 17.33 8.34 0.43
CA GLU A 597 18.77 8.59 0.27
C GLU A 597 19.13 9.16 -1.12
N GLY A 598 18.19 9.12 -2.06
CA GLY A 598 18.42 9.45 -3.46
C GLY A 598 19.09 8.32 -4.24
N ILE A 599 18.94 8.33 -5.56
CA ILE A 599 19.60 7.38 -6.47
C ILE A 599 19.74 8.00 -7.87
N SER A 600 20.84 7.73 -8.56
CA SER A 600 21.00 8.16 -9.96
C SER A 600 20.14 7.31 -10.91
N LEU A 601 19.92 7.81 -12.14
CA LEU A 601 19.24 7.03 -13.18
C LEU A 601 20.01 5.73 -13.50
N GLU A 602 21.34 5.77 -13.49
CA GLU A 602 22.18 4.59 -13.68
C GLU A 602 21.96 3.56 -12.55
N GLY A 603 21.90 3.99 -11.29
CA GLY A 603 21.62 3.09 -10.16
C GLY A 603 20.21 2.47 -10.23
N LEU A 604 19.22 3.23 -10.70
CA LEU A 604 17.88 2.70 -10.96
C LEU A 604 17.91 1.60 -12.05
N HIS A 605 18.67 1.83 -13.12
CA HIS A 605 18.85 0.86 -14.21
C HIS A 605 19.61 -0.40 -13.78
N GLU A 606 20.61 -0.27 -12.91
CA GLU A 606 21.36 -1.41 -12.33
C GLU A 606 20.46 -2.26 -11.42
N THR A 607 19.58 -1.61 -10.65
CA THR A 607 18.61 -2.31 -9.80
C THR A 607 17.66 -3.19 -10.62
N LEU A 608 17.25 -2.73 -11.82
CA LEU A 608 16.43 -3.52 -12.74
C LEU A 608 17.19 -4.75 -13.28
N GLU A 609 18.47 -4.61 -13.60
CA GLU A 609 19.31 -5.71 -14.12
C GLU A 609 19.60 -6.77 -13.08
N GLY A 610 19.77 -6.38 -11.80
CA GLY A 610 19.94 -7.31 -10.69
C GLY A 610 18.67 -8.12 -10.33
N GLY A 611 17.51 -7.73 -10.88
CA GLY A 611 16.22 -8.34 -10.59
C GLY A 611 15.94 -9.66 -11.33
N ASN A 612 14.76 -10.23 -11.07
CA ASN A 612 14.27 -11.45 -11.75
C ASN A 612 13.27 -11.11 -12.88
N LEU A 613 13.42 -9.95 -13.51
CA LEU A 613 12.53 -9.45 -14.57
C LEU A 613 12.86 -10.10 -15.93
N ASP A 614 11.83 -10.25 -16.77
CA ASP A 614 12.03 -10.62 -18.18
C ASP A 614 12.73 -9.48 -18.94
N GLN A 615 13.57 -9.82 -19.92
CA GLN A 615 14.34 -8.85 -20.70
C GLN A 615 13.46 -7.79 -21.41
N LYS A 616 12.26 -8.16 -21.85
CA LYS A 616 11.32 -7.20 -22.45
C LYS A 616 10.80 -6.20 -21.42
N GLU A 617 10.49 -6.68 -20.22
CA GLU A 617 10.03 -5.83 -19.12
C GLU A 617 11.16 -4.92 -18.60
N ILE A 618 12.41 -5.40 -18.55
CA ILE A 618 13.58 -4.56 -18.22
C ILE A 618 13.67 -3.38 -19.18
N LYS A 619 13.57 -3.63 -20.50
CA LYS A 619 13.64 -2.56 -21.50
C LYS A 619 12.52 -1.53 -21.32
N ARG A 620 11.29 -1.99 -21.11
CA ARG A 620 10.12 -1.14 -20.86
C ARG A 620 10.26 -0.33 -19.57
N ALA A 621 10.74 -0.96 -18.50
CA ALA A 621 10.96 -0.32 -17.21
C ALA A 621 12.04 0.76 -17.28
N ARG A 622 13.13 0.55 -18.04
CA ARG A 622 14.16 1.57 -18.29
C ARG A 622 13.61 2.80 -19.00
N GLU A 623 12.82 2.59 -20.06
CA GLU A 623 12.18 3.69 -20.78
C GLU A 623 11.24 4.49 -19.85
N GLY A 624 10.49 3.79 -18.98
CA GLY A 624 9.66 4.41 -17.95
C GLY A 624 10.45 5.20 -16.92
N GLN A 625 11.48 4.59 -16.31
CA GLN A 625 12.35 5.26 -15.33
C GLN A 625 13.02 6.49 -15.90
N LYS A 626 13.52 6.44 -17.15
CA LYS A 626 14.12 7.59 -17.81
C LYS A 626 13.12 8.72 -18.07
N ALA A 627 11.86 8.39 -18.35
CA ALA A 627 10.81 9.38 -18.57
C ALA A 627 10.35 10.05 -17.26
N ASP A 628 10.22 9.25 -16.20
CA ASP A 628 9.71 9.70 -14.90
C ASP A 628 10.81 10.37 -14.04
N PHE A 629 12.05 9.87 -14.13
CA PHE A 629 13.22 10.25 -13.33
C PHE A 629 14.46 10.50 -14.20
N PRO A 630 14.45 11.50 -15.10
CA PRO A 630 15.54 11.73 -16.05
C PRO A 630 16.90 11.97 -15.38
N ASP A 631 16.91 12.57 -14.19
CA ASP A 631 18.11 12.86 -13.39
C ASP A 631 18.26 11.90 -12.19
N GLY A 632 17.48 10.82 -12.14
CA GLY A 632 17.33 9.97 -10.96
C GLY A 632 16.29 10.49 -9.95
N ILE A 633 16.33 9.95 -8.73
CA ILE A 633 15.46 10.38 -7.62
C ILE A 633 16.30 11.21 -6.64
N GLU A 634 15.83 12.41 -6.33
CA GLU A 634 16.48 13.29 -5.36
C GLU A 634 16.38 12.77 -3.91
N GLU A 635 17.41 13.01 -3.11
CA GLU A 635 17.42 12.72 -1.67
C GLU A 635 16.35 13.55 -0.94
N CYS A 636 15.32 12.88 -0.44
CA CYS A 636 14.20 13.53 0.26
C CYS A 636 14.24 13.40 1.78
N GLY A 637 14.85 12.33 2.32
CA GLY A 637 14.72 11.96 3.73
C GLY A 637 13.43 11.21 4.06
N THR A 638 13.43 10.57 5.23
CA THR A 638 12.34 9.73 5.74
C THR A 638 11.10 10.53 6.08
N ASP A 639 11.25 11.68 6.72
CA ASP A 639 10.09 12.47 7.15
C ASP A 639 9.28 13.01 5.97
N ALA A 640 9.97 13.46 4.92
CA ALA A 640 9.33 13.94 3.70
C ALA A 640 8.52 12.82 3.02
N LEU A 641 9.10 11.60 2.95
CA LEU A 641 8.42 10.43 2.40
C LEU A 641 7.16 10.08 3.22
N ARG A 642 7.28 9.98 4.55
CA ARG A 642 6.16 9.63 5.43
C ARG A 642 5.03 10.65 5.37
N PHE A 643 5.36 11.93 5.47
CA PHE A 643 4.37 13.01 5.40
C PHE A 643 3.65 13.01 4.05
N ALA A 644 4.39 12.80 2.95
CA ALA A 644 3.80 12.66 1.62
C ALA A 644 2.78 11.51 1.60
N LEU A 645 3.22 10.29 1.97
CA LEU A 645 2.38 9.09 1.94
C LEU A 645 1.09 9.26 2.74
N CYS A 646 1.17 9.82 3.95
CA CYS A 646 0.00 10.10 4.77
C CYS A 646 -0.90 11.18 4.15
N SER A 647 -0.34 12.24 3.55
CA SER A 647 -1.11 13.30 2.90
C SER A 647 -1.89 12.81 1.66
N TYR A 648 -1.40 11.75 1.01
CA TYR A 648 -2.01 11.16 -0.20
C TYR A 648 -3.22 10.26 0.09
N THR A 649 -3.47 9.90 1.35
CA THR A 649 -4.58 9.02 1.76
C THR A 649 -5.98 9.57 1.47
N SER A 650 -6.11 10.84 1.07
CA SER A 650 -7.38 11.41 0.56
C SER A 650 -7.84 10.81 -0.76
N GLN A 651 -6.97 10.13 -1.50
CA GLN A 651 -7.35 9.43 -2.73
C GLN A 651 -8.09 8.13 -2.38
N ALA A 652 -9.30 7.96 -2.95
CA ALA A 652 -10.26 6.93 -2.54
C ALA A 652 -9.66 5.51 -2.45
N ARG A 653 -9.52 4.80 -3.58
CA ARG A 653 -9.10 3.39 -3.57
C ARG A 653 -7.63 3.19 -3.93
N ASP A 654 -7.09 4.09 -4.73
CA ASP A 654 -5.76 3.98 -5.31
C ASP A 654 -5.03 5.33 -5.18
N ILE A 655 -3.76 5.28 -4.77
CA ILE A 655 -2.89 6.45 -4.62
C ILE A 655 -1.91 6.50 -5.79
N ASN A 656 -2.07 7.48 -6.67
CA ASN A 656 -1.07 7.77 -7.71
C ASN A 656 0.00 8.68 -7.09
N LEU A 657 1.14 8.09 -6.72
CA LEU A 657 2.20 8.78 -6.01
C LEU A 657 3.15 9.48 -6.98
N ASP A 658 3.22 10.81 -6.89
CA ASP A 658 4.25 11.62 -7.54
C ASP A 658 5.40 11.92 -6.56
N ILE A 659 6.60 11.42 -6.89
CA ILE A 659 7.83 11.65 -6.11
C ILE A 659 8.18 13.13 -6.01
N LYS A 660 7.81 13.98 -6.99
CA LYS A 660 8.05 15.43 -6.91
C LYS A 660 7.31 16.07 -5.72
N ARG A 661 6.18 15.50 -5.30
CA ARG A 661 5.49 15.96 -4.09
C ARG A 661 6.26 15.60 -2.81
N VAL A 662 6.99 14.49 -2.80
CA VAL A 662 7.92 14.16 -1.70
C VAL A 662 9.05 15.19 -1.63
N VAL A 663 9.61 15.59 -2.78
CA VAL A 663 10.62 16.66 -2.86
C VAL A 663 10.09 17.99 -2.31
N ALA A 664 8.83 18.33 -2.61
CA ALA A 664 8.18 19.53 -2.05
C ALA A 664 8.12 19.49 -0.51
N TYR A 665 7.81 18.33 0.09
CA TYR A 665 7.81 18.18 1.54
C TYR A 665 9.22 18.22 2.15
N ARG A 666 10.26 17.78 1.44
CA ARG A 666 11.66 18.04 1.86
C ARG A 666 11.96 19.54 1.93
N HIS A 667 11.50 20.33 0.96
CA HIS A 667 11.63 21.79 1.04
C HIS A 667 10.85 22.38 2.21
N TRP A 668 9.71 21.79 2.56
CA TRP A 668 8.95 22.16 3.75
C TRP A 668 9.68 21.79 5.06
N CYS A 669 10.37 20.66 5.15
CA CYS A 669 11.30 20.38 6.28
C CYS A 669 12.31 21.51 6.47
N ASN A 670 12.85 22.05 5.36
CA ASN A 670 13.77 23.18 5.42
C ASN A 670 13.08 24.49 5.87
N LYS A 671 11.79 24.67 5.58
CA LYS A 671 11.00 25.79 6.13
C LYS A 671 10.86 25.66 7.65
N LEU A 672 10.51 24.48 8.17
CA LEU A 672 10.45 24.20 9.62
C LEU A 672 11.80 24.45 10.29
N TRP A 673 12.88 23.96 9.68
CA TRP A 673 14.25 24.18 10.14
C TRP A 673 14.57 25.67 10.28
N ASN A 674 14.23 26.48 9.28
CA ASN A 674 14.47 27.91 9.29
C ASN A 674 13.59 28.65 10.32
N ALA A 675 12.35 28.19 10.52
CA ALA A 675 11.47 28.75 11.55
C ALA A 675 12.05 28.56 12.96
N ILE A 676 12.48 27.34 13.29
CA ILE A 676 13.12 27.04 14.58
C ILE A 676 14.45 27.77 14.72
N LYS A 677 15.27 27.79 13.67
CA LYS A 677 16.53 28.53 13.68
C LYS A 677 16.32 30.02 13.97
N PHE A 678 15.31 30.63 13.35
CA PHE A 678 14.94 32.02 13.64
C PHE A 678 14.44 32.18 15.08
N ALA A 679 13.63 31.24 15.58
CA ALA A 679 13.16 31.25 16.96
C ALA A 679 14.32 31.18 17.96
N MET A 680 15.33 30.34 17.73
CA MET A 680 16.50 30.22 18.63
C MET A 680 17.34 31.51 18.71
N LEU A 681 17.28 32.40 17.72
CA LEU A 681 17.90 33.74 17.82
C LEU A 681 17.18 34.64 18.82
N ASN A 682 15.93 34.30 19.14
CA ASN A 682 15.05 35.08 20.01
C ASN A 682 14.80 34.39 21.37
N LEU A 683 15.06 33.08 21.46
CA LEU A 683 14.90 32.24 22.65
C LEU A 683 16.28 31.86 23.19
N ASP A 684 17.00 32.83 23.76
CA ASP A 684 18.36 32.64 24.29
C ASP A 684 18.39 31.78 25.57
N GLU A 685 19.60 31.48 26.07
CA GLU A 685 19.78 30.66 27.29
C GLU A 685 19.15 31.27 28.56
N ALA A 686 18.88 32.58 28.56
CA ALA A 686 18.23 33.25 29.68
C ALA A 686 16.70 33.06 29.67
N PHE A 687 16.12 32.80 28.49
CA PHE A 687 14.69 32.54 28.34
C PHE A 687 14.30 31.21 28.99
N SER A 688 13.24 31.24 29.80
CA SER A 688 12.58 30.04 30.30
C SER A 688 11.10 30.13 29.94
N PRO A 689 10.57 29.14 29.18
CA PRO A 689 9.17 29.15 28.79
C PRO A 689 8.27 28.94 30.01
N LYS A 690 7.17 29.69 30.05
CA LYS A 690 6.08 29.51 31.02
C LYS A 690 5.28 28.28 30.65
N LEU A 691 4.77 27.56 31.66
CA LEU A 691 3.87 26.45 31.39
C LEU A 691 2.57 26.98 30.75
N PRO A 692 1.90 26.19 29.88
CA PRO A 692 0.65 26.64 29.25
C PRO A 692 -0.42 27.14 30.23
N ALA A 693 -0.50 26.52 31.42
CA ALA A 693 -1.43 26.91 32.48
C ALA A 693 -1.08 28.26 33.15
N GLU A 694 0.16 28.73 33.00
CA GLU A 694 0.67 29.97 33.57
C GLU A 694 0.64 31.14 32.58
N LEU A 695 0.22 30.90 31.34
CA LEU A 695 0.17 31.90 30.29
C LEU A 695 -1.18 32.65 30.33
N PRO A 696 -1.23 33.94 30.70
CA PRO A 696 -2.48 34.70 30.73
C PRO A 696 -2.90 35.09 29.31
N VAL A 697 -3.45 34.15 28.54
CA VAL A 697 -3.76 34.32 27.10
C VAL A 697 -4.61 35.57 26.85
N ALA A 698 -5.59 35.85 27.71
CA ALA A 698 -6.47 37.01 27.57
C ALA A 698 -5.73 38.37 27.57
N GLU A 699 -4.58 38.45 28.24
CA GLU A 699 -3.75 39.65 28.40
C GLU A 699 -2.72 39.82 27.28
N LEU A 700 -2.55 38.82 26.42
CA LEU A 700 -1.59 38.89 25.32
C LEU A 700 -2.06 39.85 24.21
N SER A 701 -1.11 40.33 23.41
CA SER A 701 -1.40 41.14 22.23
C SER A 701 -2.31 40.41 21.23
N ALA A 702 -3.03 41.16 20.38
CA ALA A 702 -3.92 40.57 19.39
C ALA A 702 -3.23 39.51 18.50
N PRO A 703 -2.01 39.73 17.96
CA PRO A 703 -1.29 38.69 17.21
C PRO A 703 -0.99 37.42 18.01
N CYS A 704 -0.63 37.56 19.30
CA CYS A 704 -0.33 36.41 20.16
C CYS A 704 -1.59 35.61 20.51
N ARG A 705 -2.70 36.29 20.83
CA ARG A 705 -3.99 35.62 21.06
C ARG A 705 -4.51 34.92 19.82
N TRP A 706 -4.38 35.59 18.67
CA TRP A 706 -4.77 35.02 17.39
C TRP A 706 -4.01 33.72 17.10
N ILE A 707 -2.67 33.71 17.17
CA ILE A 707 -1.92 32.49 16.84
C ILE A 707 -2.19 31.34 17.83
N ILE A 708 -2.45 31.64 19.10
CA ILE A 708 -2.83 30.63 20.11
C ILE A 708 -4.22 30.05 19.81
N SER A 709 -5.18 30.89 19.43
CA SER A 709 -6.50 30.43 18.97
C SER A 709 -6.39 29.54 17.74
N ARG A 710 -5.55 29.93 16.77
CA ARG A 710 -5.27 29.14 15.56
C ARG A 710 -4.56 27.81 15.86
N LEU A 711 -3.61 27.79 16.80
CA LEU A 711 -3.02 26.57 17.32
C LEU A 711 -4.10 25.65 17.92
N ASN A 712 -5.01 26.19 18.73
CA ASN A 712 -6.08 25.41 19.34
C ASN A 712 -7.02 24.80 18.28
N ALA A 713 -7.33 25.56 17.23
CA ALA A 713 -8.09 25.08 16.08
C ALA A 713 -7.36 23.95 15.33
N ALA A 714 -6.04 24.09 15.10
CA ALA A 714 -5.22 23.06 14.48
C ALA A 714 -5.17 21.78 15.35
N VAL A 715 -5.01 21.92 16.67
CA VAL A 715 -5.03 20.79 17.61
C VAL A 715 -6.35 20.01 17.52
N ARG A 716 -7.50 20.70 17.54
CA ARG A 716 -8.82 20.05 17.37
C ARG A 716 -8.95 19.34 16.04
N ALA A 717 -8.67 20.04 14.94
CA ALA A 717 -8.81 19.48 13.60
C ALA A 717 -7.91 18.25 13.39
N THR A 718 -6.68 18.29 13.90
CA THR A 718 -5.78 17.14 13.86
C THR A 718 -6.27 16.00 14.74
N ALA A 719 -6.72 16.26 15.97
CA ALA A 719 -7.21 15.22 16.87
C ALA A 719 -8.46 14.52 16.31
N GLU A 720 -9.43 15.27 15.79
CA GLU A 720 -10.64 14.74 15.15
C GLU A 720 -10.29 13.89 13.93
N ALA A 721 -9.39 14.38 13.07
CA ALA A 721 -8.95 13.65 11.89
C ALA A 721 -8.18 12.35 12.25
N MET A 722 -7.34 12.38 13.28
CA MET A 722 -6.60 11.20 13.76
C MET A 722 -7.53 10.12 14.34
N GLU A 723 -8.57 10.49 15.10
CA GLU A 723 -9.59 9.56 15.57
C GLU A 723 -10.41 8.94 14.42
N GLY A 724 -10.62 9.69 13.34
CA GLY A 724 -11.32 9.21 12.13
C GLY A 724 -10.45 8.47 11.11
N TYR A 725 -9.16 8.28 11.37
CA TYR A 725 -8.16 7.80 10.38
C TYR A 725 -8.10 8.64 9.09
N ASP A 726 -8.42 9.94 9.18
CA ASP A 726 -8.26 10.93 8.10
C ASP A 726 -6.86 11.56 8.18
N PHE A 727 -5.84 10.81 7.78
CA PHE A 727 -4.45 11.29 7.81
C PHE A 727 -4.22 12.46 6.86
N SER A 728 -5.01 12.58 5.78
CA SER A 728 -4.93 13.70 4.86
C SER A 728 -5.45 14.99 5.49
N GLY A 729 -6.60 14.94 6.17
CA GLY A 729 -7.13 16.04 6.97
C GLY A 729 -6.17 16.46 8.08
N ALA A 730 -5.61 15.50 8.82
CA ALA A 730 -4.63 15.76 9.87
C ALA A 730 -3.37 16.47 9.34
N THR A 731 -2.75 15.94 8.27
CA THR A 731 -1.57 16.56 7.64
C THR A 731 -1.88 17.94 7.06
N THR A 732 -3.07 18.16 6.51
CA THR A 732 -3.52 19.46 5.98
C THR A 732 -3.66 20.52 7.08
N ALA A 733 -4.25 20.15 8.22
CA ALA A 733 -4.39 21.04 9.37
C ALA A 733 -3.03 21.48 9.91
N ILE A 734 -2.12 20.52 10.12
CA ILE A 734 -0.77 20.79 10.64
C ILE A 734 0.05 21.62 9.65
N TYR A 735 0.01 21.25 8.37
CA TYR A 735 0.72 21.99 7.32
C TYR A 735 0.24 23.44 7.25
N SER A 736 -1.08 23.66 7.27
CA SER A 736 -1.69 24.99 7.20
C SER A 736 -1.28 25.86 8.39
N PHE A 737 -1.32 25.32 9.61
CA PHE A 737 -0.87 26.01 10.81
C PHE A 737 0.59 26.44 10.71
N TRP A 738 1.48 25.51 10.39
CA TRP A 738 2.92 25.81 10.30
C TRP A 738 3.26 26.78 9.16
N GLN A 739 2.76 26.51 7.96
CA GLN A 739 3.11 27.27 6.76
C GLN A 739 2.45 28.65 6.78
N TYR A 740 1.12 28.69 6.86
CA TYR A 740 0.36 29.91 6.61
C TYR A 740 0.17 30.78 7.85
N GLU A 741 0.14 30.18 9.05
CA GLU A 741 -0.19 30.92 10.26
C GLU A 741 1.06 31.26 11.09
N VAL A 742 1.92 30.28 11.36
CA VAL A 742 3.18 30.50 12.10
C VAL A 742 4.21 31.20 11.22
N CYS A 743 4.58 30.60 10.09
CA CYS A 743 5.71 31.08 9.30
C CYS A 743 5.40 32.35 8.50
N ASP A 744 4.28 32.38 7.78
CA ASP A 744 3.99 33.45 6.84
C ASP A 744 3.33 34.68 7.51
N VAL A 745 2.80 34.52 8.73
CA VAL A 745 2.14 35.60 9.50
C VAL A 745 2.81 35.85 10.85
N PHE A 746 2.74 34.93 11.81
CA PHE A 746 3.14 35.25 13.19
C PHE A 746 4.63 35.57 13.34
N ILE A 747 5.51 34.82 12.67
CA ILE A 747 6.96 35.09 12.65
C ILE A 747 7.26 36.47 12.03
N GLU A 748 6.49 36.93 11.06
CA GLU A 748 6.66 38.26 10.49
C GLU A 748 6.16 39.35 11.45
N LEU A 749 5.03 39.13 12.12
CA LEU A 749 4.43 40.05 13.10
C LEU A 749 5.27 40.21 14.38
N MET A 750 6.04 39.20 14.78
CA MET A 750 6.90 39.32 15.95
C MET A 750 8.16 40.15 15.70
N LYS A 751 8.64 40.29 14.45
CA LYS A 751 9.91 40.97 14.15
C LYS A 751 9.95 42.42 14.65
N PRO A 752 8.92 43.25 14.42
CA PRO A 752 8.88 44.61 14.98
C PRO A 752 8.89 44.62 16.51
N VAL A 753 8.18 43.69 17.16
CA VAL A 753 8.12 43.56 18.62
C VAL A 753 9.50 43.20 19.18
N MET A 754 10.17 42.22 18.57
CA MET A 754 11.53 41.83 18.99
C MET A 754 12.55 42.97 18.79
N ALA A 755 12.37 43.79 17.77
CA ALA A 755 13.27 44.90 17.48
C ALA A 755 13.04 46.15 18.35
N ARG A 756 11.78 46.45 18.73
CA ARG A 756 11.40 47.76 19.31
C ARG A 756 10.45 47.70 20.51
N GLY A 757 9.89 46.54 20.84
CA GLY A 757 8.95 46.37 21.95
C GLY A 757 9.62 46.48 23.31
N SER A 758 8.81 46.66 24.35
CA SER A 758 9.23 46.52 25.75
C SER A 758 9.64 45.08 26.07
N GLU A 759 10.43 44.87 27.13
CA GLU A 759 10.82 43.50 27.52
C GLU A 759 9.62 42.64 27.92
N ALA A 760 8.55 43.22 28.48
CA ALA A 760 7.32 42.50 28.77
C ALA A 760 6.61 42.01 27.50
N GLU A 761 6.53 42.85 26.46
CA GLU A 761 5.94 42.48 25.17
C GLU A 761 6.79 41.42 24.45
N LYS A 762 8.13 41.54 24.52
CA LYS A 762 9.04 40.53 23.98
C LYS A 762 8.90 39.20 24.71
N ASP A 763 8.83 39.20 26.04
CA ASP A 763 8.64 37.98 26.84
C ASP A 763 7.31 37.29 26.50
N ALA A 764 6.21 38.06 26.44
CA ALA A 764 4.91 37.54 26.04
C ALA A 764 4.93 36.92 24.64
N THR A 765 5.57 37.60 23.67
CA THR A 765 5.68 37.13 22.28
C THR A 765 6.57 35.89 22.16
N ARG A 766 7.68 35.83 22.91
CA ARG A 766 8.57 34.67 22.99
C ARG A 766 7.85 33.45 23.55
N ASN A 767 7.03 33.63 24.59
CA ASN A 767 6.22 32.54 25.16
C ASN A 767 5.16 32.04 24.18
N ALA A 768 4.44 32.94 23.49
CA ALA A 768 3.47 32.57 22.46
C ALA A 768 4.15 31.82 21.29
N LEU A 769 5.32 32.28 20.84
CA LEU A 769 6.11 31.59 19.83
C LEU A 769 6.53 30.20 20.31
N TRP A 770 7.16 30.10 21.49
CA TRP A 770 7.62 28.82 22.03
C TRP A 770 6.46 27.81 22.14
N LEU A 771 5.29 28.24 22.61
CA LEU A 771 4.11 27.38 22.70
C LEU A 771 3.68 26.84 21.33
N CYS A 772 3.67 27.70 20.30
CA CYS A 772 3.37 27.28 18.93
C CYS A 772 4.38 26.29 18.38
N LEU A 773 5.67 26.47 18.68
CA LEU A 773 6.73 25.58 18.21
C LEU A 773 6.68 24.24 18.94
N ASP A 774 6.57 24.22 20.27
CA ASP A 774 6.48 22.99 21.06
C ASP A 774 5.25 22.17 20.65
N ARG A 775 4.06 22.76 20.67
CA ARG A 775 2.82 22.04 20.33
C ARG A 775 2.76 21.70 18.84
N GLY A 776 3.22 22.60 17.96
CA GLY A 776 3.30 22.33 16.53
C GLY A 776 4.24 21.18 16.17
N LEU A 777 5.38 21.03 16.86
CA LEU A 777 6.29 19.91 16.66
C LEU A 777 5.70 18.61 17.20
N ARG A 778 5.03 18.65 18.36
CA ARG A 778 4.35 17.46 18.91
C ARG A 778 3.19 16.99 18.04
N LEU A 779 2.38 17.90 17.47
CA LEU A 779 1.33 17.55 16.50
C LEU A 779 1.92 16.83 15.28
N LEU A 780 3.07 17.31 14.80
CA LEU A 780 3.73 16.81 13.60
C LEU A 780 4.53 15.51 13.83
N HIS A 781 4.95 15.23 15.07
CA HIS A 781 5.86 14.12 15.40
C HIS A 781 5.40 12.74 14.91
N PRO A 782 4.11 12.35 15.01
CA PRO A 782 3.64 11.08 14.47
C PRO A 782 3.96 10.88 12.98
N PHE A 783 3.95 11.97 12.19
CA PHE A 783 4.17 11.93 10.75
C PHE A 783 5.66 12.07 10.38
N MET A 784 6.40 12.91 11.09
CA MET A 784 7.77 13.31 10.76
C MET A 784 8.70 13.16 11.97
N PRO A 785 8.99 11.92 12.41
CA PRO A 785 9.63 11.68 13.70
C PRO A 785 11.05 12.21 13.83
N PHE A 786 11.84 12.30 12.75
CA PHE A 786 13.27 12.64 12.89
C PHE A 786 13.49 14.15 13.01
N VAL A 787 12.94 14.94 12.09
CA VAL A 787 13.07 16.40 12.09
C VAL A 787 12.37 17.00 13.29
N THR A 788 11.25 16.42 13.74
CA THR A 788 10.56 16.92 14.94
C THR A 788 11.35 16.61 16.22
N GLU A 789 11.98 15.44 16.34
CA GLU A 789 12.89 15.15 17.45
C GLU A 789 14.09 16.11 17.45
N GLU A 790 14.78 16.24 16.32
CA GLU A 790 15.93 17.13 16.16
C GLU A 790 15.60 18.58 16.56
N LEU A 791 14.45 19.09 16.12
CA LEU A 791 14.03 20.46 16.39
C LEU A 791 13.50 20.63 17.81
N TRP A 792 12.76 19.67 18.35
CA TRP A 792 12.19 19.74 19.70
C TRP A 792 13.27 19.71 20.78
N GLN A 793 14.32 18.90 20.58
CA GLN A 793 15.49 18.81 21.47
C GLN A 793 16.33 20.10 21.53
N ARG A 794 16.06 21.07 20.64
CA ARG A 794 16.72 22.39 20.66
C ARG A 794 15.91 23.45 21.36
N LEU A 795 14.61 23.22 21.56
CA LEU A 795 13.76 24.19 22.24
C LEU A 795 14.16 24.30 23.72
N PRO A 796 14.21 25.51 24.29
CA PRO A 796 14.36 25.70 25.73
C PRO A 796 13.28 24.95 26.49
N GLN A 797 13.63 24.36 27.63
CA GLN A 797 12.71 23.60 28.48
C GLN A 797 12.26 24.45 29.68
N PRO A 798 11.01 24.29 30.18
CA PRO A 798 10.55 24.97 31.38
C PRO A 798 11.41 24.60 32.61
N ARG A 799 11.75 25.58 33.45
CA ARG A 799 12.52 25.32 34.68
C ARG A 799 11.66 24.56 35.70
N GLY A 800 12.22 23.53 36.32
CA GLY A 800 11.60 22.81 37.43
C GLY A 800 10.57 21.73 37.04
N ALA A 801 10.31 21.54 35.74
CA ALA A 801 9.46 20.44 35.25
C ALA A 801 10.35 19.30 34.70
N PRO A 802 10.10 18.02 35.04
CA PRO A 802 10.75 16.91 34.38
C PRO A 802 10.31 16.86 32.91
N ALA A 803 11.22 17.21 32.00
CA ALA A 803 10.96 17.11 30.56
C ALA A 803 11.10 15.64 30.12
N PRO A 804 10.19 15.12 29.28
CA PRO A 804 10.35 13.80 28.70
C PRO A 804 11.65 13.76 27.87
N PRO A 805 12.39 12.64 27.87
CA PRO A 805 13.70 12.61 27.23
C PRO A 805 13.61 12.76 25.70
N SER A 806 12.48 12.35 25.10
CA SER A 806 12.17 12.42 23.66
C SER A 806 10.77 13.00 23.44
N VAL A 807 10.57 13.69 22.31
CA VAL A 807 9.26 14.20 21.90
C VAL A 807 8.22 13.09 21.76
N MET A 808 8.61 11.85 21.46
CA MET A 808 7.68 10.72 21.32
C MET A 808 7.06 10.26 22.65
N LEU A 809 7.65 10.68 23.76
CA LEU A 809 7.15 10.42 25.11
C LEU A 809 6.49 11.65 25.73
N ALA A 810 6.45 12.77 24.99
CA ALA A 810 5.72 13.95 25.40
C ALA A 810 4.22 13.77 25.16
N GLU A 811 3.40 14.40 26.01
CA GLU A 811 1.95 14.37 25.83
C GLU A 811 1.55 15.03 24.51
N TYR A 812 0.68 14.34 23.77
CA TYR A 812 0.09 14.86 22.55
C TYR A 812 -0.75 16.11 22.86
N PRO A 813 -0.68 17.18 22.06
CA PRO A 813 -1.45 18.39 22.30
C PRO A 813 -2.96 18.09 22.35
N ALA A 814 -3.63 18.63 23.38
CA ALA A 814 -5.08 18.59 23.53
C ALA A 814 -5.65 20.01 23.47
N PRO A 815 -6.90 20.18 23.01
CA PRO A 815 -7.55 21.49 23.00
C PRO A 815 -7.61 22.09 24.40
N ALA A 816 -7.39 23.40 24.50
CA ALA A 816 -7.43 24.14 25.76
C ALA A 816 -8.63 25.09 25.80
N ASP A 817 -9.34 25.09 26.92
CA ASP A 817 -10.46 26.00 27.16
C ASP A 817 -9.98 27.46 27.29
N GLY A 818 -10.76 28.40 26.74
CA GLY A 818 -10.47 29.82 26.83
C GLY A 818 -9.39 30.34 25.88
N TRP A 819 -8.80 29.49 25.04
CA TRP A 819 -7.85 29.89 24.00
C TRP A 819 -8.54 30.34 22.70
N ASP A 820 -9.81 29.99 22.55
CA ASP A 820 -10.60 30.32 21.36
C ASP A 820 -10.98 31.80 21.31
N ALA A 821 -10.69 32.43 20.18
CA ALA A 821 -10.98 33.83 19.91
C ALA A 821 -11.63 34.00 18.53
N PRO A 822 -12.81 33.39 18.26
CA PRO A 822 -13.40 33.34 16.91
C PRO A 822 -13.67 34.73 16.30
N ALA A 823 -14.03 35.73 17.12
CA ALA A 823 -14.20 37.10 16.65
C ALA A 823 -12.87 37.69 16.14
N LEU A 824 -11.78 37.49 16.90
CA LEU A 824 -10.44 37.92 16.52
C LEU A 824 -9.91 37.15 15.31
N GLU A 825 -10.22 35.85 15.20
CA GLU A 825 -9.89 35.06 14.01
C GLU A 825 -10.54 35.64 12.75
N ALA A 826 -11.82 36.01 12.82
CA ALA A 826 -12.53 36.65 11.71
C ALA A 826 -11.95 38.03 11.37
N ASP A 827 -11.62 38.83 12.39
CA ASP A 827 -10.99 40.14 12.23
C ASP A 827 -9.61 40.05 11.56
N MET A 828 -8.78 39.10 12.00
CA MET A 828 -7.47 38.83 11.40
C MET A 828 -7.59 38.26 9.99
N ALA A 829 -8.54 37.35 9.73
CA ALA A 829 -8.78 36.83 8.39
C ALA A 829 -9.13 37.96 7.40
N TYR A 830 -9.95 38.91 7.83
CA TYR A 830 -10.28 40.09 7.03
C TYR A 830 -9.05 40.97 6.77
N ALA A 831 -8.25 41.25 7.80
CA ALA A 831 -7.01 42.01 7.66
C ALA A 831 -6.01 41.31 6.71
N LEU A 832 -5.92 39.98 6.76
CA LEU A 832 -5.05 39.18 5.88
C LEU A 832 -5.53 39.20 4.42
N ASP A 833 -6.84 39.23 4.16
CA ASP A 833 -7.35 39.43 2.80
C ASP A 833 -6.92 40.81 2.25
N VAL A 834 -7.09 41.87 3.05
CA VAL A 834 -6.62 43.23 2.70
C VAL A 834 -5.10 43.24 2.43
N VAL A 835 -4.30 42.58 3.28
CA VAL A 835 -2.85 42.40 3.04
C VAL A 835 -2.58 41.71 1.71
N GLY A 836 -3.35 40.68 1.36
CA GLY A 836 -3.29 40.00 0.06
C GLY A 836 -3.52 40.97 -1.10
N LYS A 837 -4.53 41.84 -1.00
CA LYS A 837 -4.79 42.89 -2.01
C LYS A 837 -3.66 43.92 -2.09
N VAL A 838 -3.10 44.32 -0.95
CA VAL A 838 -1.94 45.23 -0.90
C VAL A 838 -0.71 44.60 -1.53
N ARG A 839 -0.40 43.33 -1.25
CA ARG A 839 0.70 42.60 -1.88
C ARG A 839 0.50 42.45 -3.39
N GLY A 840 -0.73 42.19 -3.82
CA GLY A 840 -1.11 42.20 -5.24
C GLY A 840 -0.86 43.57 -5.89
N LEU A 841 -1.33 44.64 -5.26
CA LEU A 841 -1.09 46.01 -5.72
C LEU A 841 0.40 46.35 -5.80
N ARG A 842 1.21 45.88 -4.83
CA ARG A 842 2.67 46.04 -4.89
C ARG A 842 3.29 45.31 -6.07
N ALA A 843 2.77 44.12 -6.40
CA ALA A 843 3.22 43.37 -7.57
C ALA A 843 2.83 44.08 -8.88
N ASP A 844 1.62 44.66 -8.94
CA ASP A 844 1.13 45.44 -10.08
C ASP A 844 2.10 46.60 -10.41
N TYR A 845 2.67 47.24 -9.39
CA TYR A 845 3.68 48.31 -9.52
C TYR A 845 5.14 47.83 -9.41
N ASN A 846 5.39 46.51 -9.42
CA ASN A 846 6.73 45.90 -9.37
C ASN A 846 7.62 46.40 -8.22
N LEU A 847 7.02 46.64 -7.04
CA LEU A 847 7.72 47.17 -5.87
C LEU A 847 8.62 46.13 -5.20
N ALA A 848 9.91 46.43 -5.10
CA ALA A 848 10.86 45.58 -4.37
C ALA A 848 10.58 45.58 -2.85
N ALA A 849 11.00 44.52 -2.14
CA ALA A 849 10.75 44.37 -0.70
C ALA A 849 11.34 45.51 0.18
N LYS A 850 12.40 46.17 -0.30
CA LYS A 850 13.02 47.34 0.36
C LYS A 850 12.21 48.63 0.18
N GLN A 851 11.35 48.70 -0.83
CA GLN A 851 10.46 49.83 -1.07
C GLN A 851 9.20 49.64 -0.22
N ARG A 852 9.11 50.43 0.85
CA ARG A 852 8.06 50.38 1.85
C ARG A 852 7.22 51.67 1.81
N PRO A 853 6.29 51.79 0.84
CA PRO A 853 5.38 52.93 0.76
C PRO A 853 4.44 52.96 1.97
N GLN A 854 3.85 54.13 2.22
CA GLN A 854 2.76 54.27 3.18
C GLN A 854 1.46 53.75 2.57
N LEU A 855 0.65 53.08 3.38
CA LEU A 855 -0.64 52.54 3.02
C LEU A 855 -1.76 53.38 3.66
N PHE A 856 -2.78 53.73 2.89
CA PHE A 856 -4.01 54.33 3.39
C PHE A 856 -5.18 53.41 3.08
N ILE A 857 -6.12 53.31 4.01
CA ILE A 857 -7.25 52.38 3.94
C ILE A 857 -8.52 53.19 4.12
N ALA A 858 -9.37 53.24 3.10
CA ALA A 858 -10.73 53.78 3.22
C ALA A 858 -11.70 52.61 3.41
N CYS A 859 -12.45 52.62 4.50
CA CYS A 859 -13.48 51.62 4.78
C CYS A 859 -14.78 52.31 5.17
N SER A 860 -15.89 52.03 4.47
CA SER A 860 -17.21 52.62 4.75
C SER A 860 -17.93 51.94 5.91
N ASP A 861 -17.65 50.66 6.19
CA ASP A 861 -18.23 49.91 7.31
C ASP A 861 -17.54 50.29 8.64
N PRO A 862 -18.26 50.79 9.66
CA PRO A 862 -17.65 51.24 10.92
C PRO A 862 -16.96 50.13 11.72
N ARG A 863 -17.49 48.90 11.73
CA ARG A 863 -16.91 47.77 12.47
C ARG A 863 -15.60 47.34 11.80
N ARG A 864 -15.60 47.20 10.47
CA ARG A 864 -14.41 46.84 9.70
C ARG A 864 -13.35 47.93 9.75
N ARG A 865 -13.75 49.20 9.71
CA ARG A 865 -12.84 50.34 9.90
C ARG A 865 -12.15 50.27 11.26
N ALA A 866 -12.90 50.00 12.34
CA ALA A 866 -12.33 49.85 13.68
C ALA A 866 -11.33 48.68 13.77
N VAL A 867 -11.64 47.55 13.13
CA VAL A 867 -10.75 46.38 13.05
C VAL A 867 -9.45 46.73 12.32
N LEU A 868 -9.54 47.30 11.11
CA LEU A 868 -8.36 47.65 10.31
C LEU A 868 -7.53 48.77 10.97
N ALA A 869 -8.18 49.69 11.69
CA ALA A 869 -7.48 50.69 12.48
C ALA A 869 -6.73 50.06 13.67
N GLY A 870 -7.36 49.10 14.37
CA GLY A 870 -6.74 48.36 15.46
C GLY A 870 -5.61 47.43 15.04
N LEU A 871 -5.61 46.98 13.78
CA LEU A 871 -4.59 46.09 13.19
C LEU A 871 -3.69 46.80 12.16
N ALA A 872 -3.64 48.14 12.17
CA ALA A 872 -2.93 48.90 11.16
C ALA A 872 -1.42 48.57 11.12
N GLY A 873 -0.81 48.37 12.30
CA GLY A 873 0.61 48.00 12.39
C GLY A 873 0.91 46.62 11.78
N GLU A 874 0.03 45.66 12.02
CA GLU A 874 0.07 44.30 11.49
C GLU A 874 -0.11 44.30 9.97
N VAL A 875 -1.12 45.04 9.47
CA VAL A 875 -1.38 45.21 8.03
C VAL A 875 -0.19 45.86 7.33
N ALA A 876 0.41 46.90 7.93
CA ALA A 876 1.59 47.54 7.36
C ALA A 876 2.78 46.58 7.30
N THR A 877 3.01 45.83 8.37
CA THR A 877 4.12 44.87 8.47
C THR A 877 3.98 43.77 7.42
N LEU A 878 2.83 43.10 7.36
CA LEU A 878 2.59 41.99 6.43
C LEU A 878 2.47 42.49 4.99
N GLY A 879 1.95 43.70 4.78
CA GLY A 879 1.91 44.39 3.49
C GLY A 879 3.26 44.93 3.02
N SER A 880 4.34 44.80 3.81
CA SER A 880 5.65 45.41 3.52
C SER A 880 5.58 46.92 3.28
N CYS A 881 4.75 47.61 4.05
CA CYS A 881 4.55 49.06 4.03
C CYS A 881 5.33 49.73 5.18
N SER A 882 5.56 51.04 5.11
CA SER A 882 6.22 51.79 6.19
C SER A 882 5.28 52.05 7.36
N ALA A 883 4.01 52.33 7.05
CA ALA A 883 2.91 52.50 7.98
C ALA A 883 1.59 52.22 7.24
N ALA A 884 0.52 51.95 7.99
CA ALA A 884 -0.83 51.91 7.47
C ALA A 884 -1.72 52.86 8.28
N GLU A 885 -2.60 53.56 7.59
CA GLU A 885 -3.52 54.52 8.20
C GLU A 885 -4.94 54.26 7.70
N CYS A 886 -5.89 54.12 8.61
CA CYS A 886 -7.32 54.09 8.25
C CYS A 886 -7.85 55.52 8.16
N LEU A 887 -8.32 55.90 6.98
CA LEU A 887 -8.86 57.22 6.71
C LEU A 887 -10.19 57.42 7.45
N ALA A 888 -10.40 58.65 7.93
CA ALA A 888 -11.68 59.06 8.47
C ALA A 888 -12.77 59.02 7.38
N GLU A 889 -14.04 58.93 7.79
CA GLU A 889 -15.15 58.89 6.85
C GLU A 889 -15.19 60.14 5.97
N GLY A 890 -15.25 59.94 4.65
CA GLY A 890 -15.25 61.03 3.68
C GLY A 890 -13.90 61.73 3.49
N ALA A 891 -12.83 61.30 4.17
CA ALA A 891 -11.49 61.85 3.94
C ALA A 891 -10.95 61.38 2.57
N ALA A 892 -10.40 62.32 1.80
CA ALA A 892 -9.78 62.02 0.52
C ALA A 892 -8.42 61.31 0.73
N ALA A 893 -8.17 60.28 -0.06
CA ALA A 893 -6.85 59.65 -0.11
C ALA A 893 -5.81 60.62 -0.72
N PRO A 894 -4.52 60.51 -0.35
CA PRO A 894 -3.47 61.32 -0.95
C PRO A 894 -3.36 61.15 -2.47
N ALA A 895 -2.95 62.20 -3.16
CA ALA A 895 -2.64 62.14 -4.59
C ALA A 895 -1.49 61.15 -4.87
N SER A 896 -1.42 60.64 -6.11
CA SER A 896 -0.35 59.73 -6.56
C SER A 896 -0.29 58.37 -5.83
N CYS A 897 -1.45 57.87 -5.38
CA CYS A 897 -1.57 56.51 -4.87
C CYS A 897 -1.93 55.50 -5.97
N GLY A 898 -1.36 54.31 -5.89
CA GLY A 898 -1.94 53.14 -6.54
C GLY A 898 -3.20 52.71 -5.77
N VAL A 899 -4.26 52.29 -6.47
CA VAL A 899 -5.56 51.99 -5.86
C VAL A 899 -5.93 50.53 -6.08
N LYS A 900 -6.43 49.85 -5.04
CA LYS A 900 -7.04 48.52 -5.15
C LYS A 900 -8.32 48.48 -4.33
N ILE A 901 -9.42 48.09 -4.97
CA ILE A 901 -10.67 47.78 -4.27
C ILE A 901 -10.53 46.39 -3.67
N CYS A 902 -10.75 46.27 -2.36
CA CYS A 902 -10.70 44.98 -1.66
C CYS A 902 -12.07 44.31 -1.72
N ASP A 903 -13.12 45.07 -1.39
CA ASP A 903 -14.53 44.68 -1.44
C ASP A 903 -15.42 45.93 -1.59
N GLU A 904 -16.75 45.77 -1.45
CA GLU A 904 -17.73 46.86 -1.56
C GLU A 904 -17.56 47.98 -0.53
N ALA A 905 -16.93 47.68 0.61
CA ALA A 905 -16.76 48.61 1.72
C ALA A 905 -15.33 49.16 1.83
N THR A 906 -14.32 48.44 1.35
CA THR A 906 -12.90 48.73 1.63
C THR A 906 -12.08 48.92 0.36
N THR A 907 -11.38 50.05 0.30
CA THR A 907 -10.41 50.40 -0.75
C THR A 907 -9.07 50.76 -0.12
N VAL A 908 -7.99 50.26 -0.70
CA VAL A 908 -6.62 50.58 -0.28
C VAL A 908 -5.91 51.47 -1.28
N TYR A 909 -5.09 52.38 -0.75
CA TYR A 909 -4.32 53.37 -1.49
C TYR A 909 -2.86 53.27 -1.06
N LEU A 910 -1.99 52.93 -2.00
CA LEU A 910 -0.55 52.77 -1.75
C LEU A 910 0.17 54.01 -2.27
N LEU A 911 0.80 54.79 -1.38
CA LEU A 911 1.47 56.03 -1.78
C LEU A 911 2.75 55.72 -2.55
N LEU A 912 2.75 55.99 -3.86
CA LEU A 912 3.88 55.68 -4.74
C LEU A 912 4.84 56.87 -4.88
N GLN A 913 4.40 58.07 -4.51
CA GLN A 913 5.18 59.29 -4.55
C GLN A 913 6.44 59.17 -3.67
N GLY A 914 7.61 59.44 -4.26
CA GLY A 914 8.90 59.34 -3.57
C GLY A 914 9.43 57.92 -3.39
N VAL A 915 8.66 56.88 -3.77
CA VAL A 915 9.06 55.46 -3.67
C VAL A 915 9.45 54.89 -5.03
N LEU A 916 8.87 55.41 -6.11
CA LEU A 916 9.13 55.06 -7.51
C LEU A 916 9.36 56.33 -8.33
N ASP A 917 10.23 56.24 -9.35
CA ASP A 917 10.31 57.22 -10.43
C ASP A 917 9.48 56.68 -11.61
N PRO A 918 8.27 57.23 -11.86
CA PRO A 918 7.37 56.72 -12.89
C PRO A 918 7.99 56.71 -14.29
N LYS A 919 8.89 57.66 -14.60
CA LYS A 919 9.55 57.73 -15.91
C LYS A 919 10.59 56.63 -16.07
N LEU A 920 11.35 56.34 -15.02
CA LEU A 920 12.34 55.27 -15.01
C LEU A 920 11.68 53.88 -15.12
N GLU A 921 10.56 53.66 -14.42
CA GLU A 921 9.83 52.39 -14.49
C GLU A 921 9.10 52.21 -15.83
N LEU A 922 8.56 53.29 -16.42
CA LEU A 922 8.04 53.23 -17.78
C LEU A 922 9.12 52.77 -18.77
N GLY A 923 10.32 53.33 -18.69
CA GLY A 923 11.44 52.93 -19.57
C GLY A 923 11.89 51.47 -19.36
N LYS A 924 11.83 50.95 -18.12
CA LYS A 924 12.10 49.53 -17.84
C LYS A 924 11.01 48.62 -18.41
N LEU A 925 9.74 49.00 -18.26
CA LEU A 925 8.61 48.26 -18.80
C LEU A 925 8.59 48.28 -20.32
N GLU A 926 8.94 49.39 -20.97
CA GLU A 926 9.12 49.47 -22.42
C GLU A 926 10.21 48.51 -22.91
N LYS A 927 11.35 48.45 -22.20
CA LYS A 927 12.41 47.49 -22.51
C LYS A 927 11.97 46.03 -22.31
N LYS A 928 11.24 45.75 -21.23
CA LYS A 928 10.71 44.40 -20.94
C LYS A 928 9.65 43.98 -21.97
N LYS A 929 8.76 44.90 -22.35
CA LYS A 929 7.77 44.71 -23.42
C LYS A 929 8.47 44.32 -24.72
N ALA A 930 9.48 45.07 -25.14
CA ALA A 930 10.24 44.75 -26.35
C ALA A 930 10.91 43.36 -26.30
N ASP A 931 11.45 42.95 -25.14
CA ASP A 931 12.05 41.61 -24.97
C ASP A 931 10.99 40.49 -25.04
N ILE A 932 9.83 40.68 -24.41
CA ILE A 932 8.70 39.73 -24.46
C ILE A 932 8.17 39.62 -25.90
N GLU A 933 7.98 40.76 -26.58
CA GLU A 933 7.56 40.80 -27.98
C GLU A 933 8.55 40.06 -28.88
N GLY A 934 9.86 40.26 -28.68
CA GLY A 934 10.91 39.54 -29.43
C GLY A 934 10.90 38.03 -29.19
N LYS A 935 10.72 37.58 -27.95
CA LYS A 935 10.58 36.14 -27.61
C LYS A 935 9.33 35.54 -28.24
N ARG A 936 8.21 36.25 -28.17
CA ARG A 936 6.93 35.82 -28.75
C ARG A 936 7.03 35.73 -30.26
N GLU A 937 7.66 36.70 -30.92
CA GLU A 937 7.87 36.69 -32.36
C GLU A 937 8.80 35.56 -32.80
N ALA A 938 9.88 35.28 -32.06
CA ALA A 938 10.78 34.15 -32.32
C ALA A 938 10.06 32.80 -32.20
N LEU A 939 9.24 32.64 -31.15
CA LEU A 939 8.46 31.42 -30.92
C LEU A 939 7.37 31.25 -31.99
N ALA A 940 6.65 32.31 -32.34
CA ALA A 940 5.66 32.30 -33.41
C ALA A 940 6.29 31.96 -34.76
N LYS A 941 7.47 32.50 -35.08
CA LYS A 941 8.24 32.14 -36.29
C LYS A 941 8.64 30.68 -36.30
N LYS A 942 9.11 30.12 -35.17
CA LYS A 942 9.43 28.69 -35.03
C LYS A 942 8.18 27.83 -35.29
N MET A 943 7.04 28.21 -34.70
CA MET A 943 5.77 27.47 -34.83
C MET A 943 5.17 27.56 -36.25
N ALA A 944 5.45 28.62 -36.99
CA ALA A 944 5.00 28.82 -38.37
C ALA A 944 5.87 28.12 -39.44
N MET A 945 7.00 27.51 -39.06
CA MET A 945 7.84 26.79 -40.02
C MET A 945 7.15 25.50 -40.51
N PRO A 946 7.19 25.17 -41.82
CA PRO A 946 6.59 23.93 -42.34
C PRO A 946 7.13 22.66 -41.64
N SER A 947 8.41 22.65 -41.31
CA SER A 947 9.08 21.56 -40.60
C SER A 947 8.58 21.36 -39.16
N TYR A 948 7.96 22.37 -38.56
CA TYR A 948 7.44 22.29 -37.20
C TYR A 948 6.21 21.37 -37.10
N ALA A 949 5.34 21.41 -38.12
CA ALA A 949 4.17 20.54 -38.19
C ALA A 949 4.56 19.06 -38.35
N GLU A 950 5.60 18.78 -39.14
CA GLU A 950 6.03 17.42 -39.49
C GLU A 950 7.01 16.79 -38.49
N LYS A 951 7.95 17.57 -37.93
CA LYS A 951 9.08 17.04 -37.14
C LYS A 951 9.00 17.27 -35.64
N THR A 952 8.07 18.09 -35.17
CA THR A 952 7.94 18.41 -33.74
C THR A 952 6.93 17.46 -33.06
N PRO A 953 7.31 16.73 -32.01
CA PRO A 953 6.39 15.86 -31.25
C PRO A 953 5.21 16.63 -30.65
N ALA A 954 4.05 15.99 -30.51
CA ALA A 954 2.84 16.61 -29.97
C ALA A 954 3.04 17.27 -28.59
N LYS A 955 3.76 16.61 -27.68
CA LYS A 955 4.08 17.14 -26.34
C LYS A 955 4.90 18.44 -26.39
N MET A 956 5.78 18.61 -27.39
CA MET A 956 6.52 19.85 -27.57
C MET A 956 5.66 20.96 -28.19
N LYS A 957 4.69 20.61 -29.04
CA LYS A 957 3.71 21.56 -29.59
C LYS A 957 2.81 22.13 -28.49
N GLU A 958 2.32 21.28 -27.58
CA GLU A 958 1.56 21.72 -26.41
C GLU A 958 2.40 22.61 -25.49
N ALA A 959 3.66 22.26 -25.23
CA ALA A 959 4.55 23.07 -24.40
C ALA A 959 4.86 24.45 -25.03
N ASP A 960 5.14 24.51 -26.33
CA ASP A 960 5.38 25.77 -27.05
C ASP A 960 4.10 26.63 -27.08
N GLN A 961 2.92 26.03 -27.29
CA GLN A 961 1.63 26.73 -27.23
C GLN A 961 1.36 27.32 -25.85
N SER A 962 1.55 26.54 -24.77
CA SER A 962 1.44 27.01 -23.39
C SER A 962 2.42 28.16 -23.10
N THR A 963 3.64 28.08 -23.65
CA THR A 963 4.63 29.15 -23.53
C THR A 963 4.20 30.44 -24.25
N LEU A 964 3.57 30.32 -25.42
CA LEU A 964 3.05 31.46 -26.18
C LEU A 964 1.92 32.18 -25.43
N GLU A 965 1.00 31.42 -24.85
CA GLU A 965 -0.09 31.94 -24.01
C GLU A 965 0.44 32.67 -22.78
N LYS A 966 1.46 32.11 -22.12
CA LYS A 966 2.13 32.76 -20.99
C LYS A 966 2.78 34.09 -21.38
N LEU A 967 3.49 34.14 -22.51
CA LEU A 967 4.12 35.37 -23.02
C LEU A 967 3.07 36.43 -23.38
N ALA A 968 1.90 36.03 -23.91
CA ALA A 968 0.80 36.95 -24.18
C ALA A 968 0.20 37.55 -22.90
N ALA A 969 0.02 36.73 -21.86
CA ALA A 969 -0.43 37.20 -20.55
C ALA A 969 0.58 38.16 -19.90
N GLU A 970 1.88 37.84 -19.95
CA GLU A 970 2.95 38.72 -19.46
C GLU A 970 3.01 40.06 -20.20
N LEU A 971 2.76 40.07 -21.52
CA LEU A 971 2.69 41.29 -22.33
C LEU A 971 1.51 42.16 -21.92
N SER A 972 0.32 41.58 -21.79
CA SER A 972 -0.89 42.30 -21.38
C SER A 972 -0.73 42.91 -19.97
N ALA A 973 -0.11 42.17 -19.04
CA ALA A 973 0.20 42.68 -17.71
C ALA A 973 1.20 43.85 -17.74
N ALA A 974 2.24 43.78 -18.59
CA ALA A 974 3.19 44.87 -18.77
C ALA A 974 2.53 46.13 -19.36
N GLU A 975 1.63 45.97 -20.33
CA GLU A 975 0.90 47.10 -20.93
C GLU A 975 -0.05 47.77 -19.94
N ALA A 976 -0.79 47.00 -19.15
CA ALA A 976 -1.64 47.51 -18.08
C ALA A 976 -0.83 48.27 -17.01
N ALA A 977 0.34 47.74 -16.62
CA ALA A 977 1.25 48.42 -15.70
C ALA A 977 1.79 49.74 -16.28
N MET A 978 2.14 49.76 -17.58
CA MET A 978 2.59 50.98 -18.27
C MET A 978 1.50 52.06 -18.29
N GLU A 979 0.24 51.68 -18.56
CA GLU A 979 -0.89 52.61 -18.51
C GLU A 979 -1.11 53.17 -17.10
N GLY A 980 -0.97 52.33 -16.07
CA GLY A 980 -0.97 52.75 -14.67
C GLY A 980 0.10 53.80 -14.35
N PHE A 981 1.34 53.63 -14.83
CA PHE A 981 2.40 54.62 -14.63
C PHE A 981 2.20 55.90 -15.46
N ARG A 982 1.61 55.82 -16.67
CA ARG A 982 1.28 57.02 -17.48
C ARG A 982 0.25 57.90 -16.77
N ASN A 983 -0.76 57.28 -16.15
CA ASN A 983 -1.79 57.97 -15.38
C ASN A 983 -1.24 58.63 -14.09
N MET A 984 -0.04 58.26 -13.63
CA MET A 984 0.62 58.93 -12.50
C MET A 984 1.51 60.11 -12.91
N ILE A 985 1.88 60.19 -14.19
CA ILE A 985 2.70 61.28 -14.75
C ILE A 985 1.80 62.42 -15.24
N ALA A 986 0.60 62.09 -15.71
CA ALA A 986 -0.48 63.04 -16.03
C ALA A 986 -1.08 63.64 -14.76
#